data_AF-A0A4S9LYG5-F1
#
_entry.id   AF-A0A4S9LYG5-F1
#
_cell.length_a   1.000
_cell.length_b   1.000
_cell.length_c   1.000
_cell.angle_alpha   90.00
_cell.angle_beta   90.00
_cell.angle_gamma   90.00
#
_symmetry.space_group_name_H-M   'P 1'
#
loop_
_entity.id
_entity.type
_entity.pdbx_description
1 polymer ?
#
loop_
_entity_poly.entity_id
_entity_poly.type
_entity_poly.pdbx_seq_one_letter_code
_entity_poly.pdbx_strand_id
1 'polypeptide(L)'
;MSSNDQPTVLLANQSCNKQQRSMVYRIYDIKSEPQSGRNTPPSRPARPYHVSDPPYEGYHAVEQSAYRNSAPDSAIVIDNGSYNIRAGWQSDRSPRLSLPPVMARYTDRKLNRKLNFIGSEIYFDGTARGQAKNQYEPGSNIINNWDVLEGALDYIFIKLGIDGSKGHVDRPVVITEPLANLQYSKRTMSEVLFELYGVPSASYGIDSLFSYAHNGGRTGLVVSSAYTSTHLLPVVDSKPLFAQATRLDWGRSQCADYLNKLLRAKYPALPGKINDTQIEDLVRQHCYISQDYQGEMANYLDWTGLEDRDVLVQLPFTEKEVVQKTEEELARAAEKRKESGRRLQEQAAKMRLDKLIRKEQELEYYKDLQQKLVTATKKDARTMLEADDFNDEAQLERKVKEMERSIRKQRNKDVGDIDEPEELPTYPLLDIPDEELDEEGIKQKRQQRLMKSNHDARARAKAEKEREKARVAEEERLDAERRENDTESWLQERRVARQNMIQRIKERDRLKADLGNRKSLASQMRMKNIANLASDNPKKRRRGGDDDTFGADDADWGIYRQIATGDQSDDEEEEDLGANLKNIEAQLLKYDPTFTEQSTQEAQQDWTKSVLHSFLRGPWPFDPESQRELNQIHLNVERIRVPEVIFQPGIAGIDQAGIVEIAEDIITQRLSGSSRRDDMLKDIFLTGGYTHFQGFEERLRNELRAVLPADIALGVRKAKDPILDAWRGAAEWAAKPTSRQSFVTRAEYHEKGADYIKEHNLGNAAF
;
A
#
# COMPACT_ATOMS: atom_id res chain seq x y z
N MET A 1 51.51 -42.51 -25.34
CA MET A 1 50.61 -43.21 -24.41
C MET A 1 50.04 -42.17 -23.46
N SER A 2 48.72 -41.95 -23.56
CA SER A 2 47.76 -41.25 -22.66
C SER A 2 48.32 -40.23 -21.64
N SER A 3 48.08 -38.92 -21.77
CA SER A 3 46.81 -38.19 -21.58
C SER A 3 46.16 -38.42 -20.20
N ASN A 4 46.30 -37.44 -19.30
CA ASN A 4 45.23 -36.99 -18.42
C ASN A 4 45.56 -35.59 -17.90
N ASP A 5 45.15 -34.59 -18.68
CA ASP A 5 44.91 -33.23 -18.22
C ASP A 5 43.61 -33.20 -17.40
N GLN A 6 43.68 -32.70 -16.18
CA GLN A 6 42.54 -32.13 -15.47
C GLN A 6 42.94 -30.75 -14.94
N PRO A 7 42.39 -29.64 -15.47
CA PRO A 7 42.56 -28.33 -14.85
C PRO A 7 41.55 -28.18 -13.71
N THR A 8 42.07 -27.83 -12.54
CA THR A 8 41.27 -27.40 -11.38
C THR A 8 40.51 -26.13 -11.73
N VAL A 9 39.19 -26.22 -11.70
CA VAL A 9 38.25 -25.14 -12.06
C VAL A 9 38.28 -24.05 -10.98
N LEU A 10 38.93 -22.93 -11.27
CA LEU A 10 38.72 -21.63 -10.59
C LEU A 10 37.51 -20.93 -11.23
N LEU A 11 36.31 -21.23 -10.70
CA LEU A 11 35.09 -20.43 -10.80
C LEU A 11 34.75 -20.06 -9.34
N ALA A 12 34.46 -18.84 -8.92
CA ALA A 12 33.88 -17.69 -9.59
C ALA A 12 34.19 -16.43 -8.76
N ASN A 13 34.46 -15.31 -9.43
CA ASN A 13 34.19 -13.95 -8.91
C ASN A 13 34.17 -12.92 -10.06
N GLN A 14 33.51 -13.28 -11.17
CA GLN A 14 33.20 -12.35 -12.27
C GLN A 14 31.69 -12.27 -12.59
N SER A 15 30.84 -12.90 -11.78
CA SER A 15 29.39 -12.98 -12.07
C SER A 15 28.57 -11.86 -11.42
N CYS A 16 29.11 -11.09 -10.47
CA CYS A 16 28.35 -10.01 -9.82
C CYS A 16 28.32 -8.70 -10.66
N ASN A 17 29.26 -8.53 -11.60
CA ASN A 17 29.42 -7.26 -12.33
C ASN A 17 28.71 -7.20 -13.70
N LYS A 18 27.96 -8.25 -14.09
CA LYS A 18 27.20 -8.29 -15.35
C LYS A 18 25.68 -8.16 -15.17
N GLN A 19 25.13 -8.39 -13.97
CA GLN A 19 23.70 -8.17 -13.70
C GLN A 19 23.37 -6.71 -13.33
N GLN A 20 24.33 -5.94 -12.80
CA GLN A 20 24.13 -4.49 -12.56
C GLN A 20 24.22 -3.61 -13.83
N ARG A 21 24.71 -4.14 -14.95
CA ARG A 21 24.78 -3.41 -16.24
C ARG A 21 23.59 -3.64 -17.18
N SER A 22 22.60 -4.44 -16.78
CA SER A 22 21.52 -4.90 -17.68
C SER A 22 20.10 -4.42 -17.32
N MET A 23 19.92 -3.63 -16.26
CA MET A 23 18.59 -3.14 -15.83
C MET A 23 18.48 -1.60 -15.80
N VAL A 24 19.25 -0.90 -16.65
CA VAL A 24 19.23 0.59 -16.71
C VAL A 24 19.12 1.13 -18.15
N TYR A 25 18.87 0.27 -19.14
CA TYR A 25 18.64 0.70 -20.54
C TYR A 25 17.28 0.21 -21.04
N ARG A 26 16.20 0.83 -20.53
CA ARG A 26 14.87 0.86 -21.17
C ARG A 26 14.08 2.07 -20.68
N ILE A 27 14.61 3.25 -20.87
CA ILE A 27 13.80 4.46 -21.00
C ILE A 27 14.34 5.08 -22.29
N TYR A 28 13.46 5.35 -23.26
CA TYR A 28 13.76 5.67 -24.67
C TYR A 28 14.02 4.47 -25.60
N ASP A 29 13.02 3.60 -25.72
CA ASP A 29 12.72 2.96 -27.00
C ASP A 29 11.19 2.77 -27.03
N ILE A 30 10.47 3.81 -27.48
CA ILE A 30 9.00 3.78 -27.64
C ILE A 30 8.72 2.84 -28.83
N LYS A 31 8.73 1.54 -28.57
CA LYS A 31 8.07 0.57 -29.44
C LYS A 31 6.58 0.71 -29.17
N SER A 32 5.82 0.98 -30.23
CA SER A 32 4.36 1.06 -30.23
C SER A 32 3.75 -0.30 -29.88
N GLU A 33 3.70 -0.63 -28.59
CA GLU A 33 2.77 -1.62 -28.06
C GLU A 33 1.38 -0.99 -27.90
N PRO A 34 0.29 -1.77 -27.98
CA PRO A 34 -1.06 -1.23 -27.98
C PRO A 34 -1.28 -0.40 -26.71
N GLN A 35 -1.64 0.87 -26.88
CA GLN A 35 -1.81 1.83 -25.80
C GLN A 35 -2.76 1.25 -24.73
N SER A 36 -2.20 1.00 -23.55
CA SER A 36 -2.97 0.72 -22.34
C SER A 36 -3.95 1.88 -22.13
N GLY A 37 -5.24 1.58 -22.19
CA GLY A 37 -6.32 2.54 -21.97
C GLY A 37 -6.85 2.43 -20.55
N ARG A 38 -7.47 3.51 -20.04
CA ARG A 38 -8.12 3.54 -18.71
C ARG A 38 -9.10 2.37 -18.49
N ASN A 39 -9.72 1.88 -19.56
CA ASN A 39 -10.73 0.81 -19.50
C ASN A 39 -10.13 -0.61 -19.53
N THR A 40 -8.83 -0.75 -19.79
CA THR A 40 -8.09 -2.03 -19.81
C THR A 40 -6.74 -1.81 -19.14
N PRO A 41 -6.68 -1.84 -17.80
CA PRO A 41 -5.45 -1.61 -17.06
C PRO A 41 -4.38 -2.66 -17.44
N PRO A 42 -3.10 -2.25 -17.54
CA PRO A 42 -2.02 -3.15 -17.90
C PRO A 42 -1.83 -4.22 -16.82
N SER A 43 -1.30 -5.39 -17.21
CA SER A 43 -0.95 -6.42 -16.24
C SER A 43 0.11 -5.91 -15.26
N ARG A 44 0.02 -6.34 -13.99
CA ARG A 44 1.02 -6.00 -12.97
C ARG A 44 2.43 -6.42 -13.40
N PRO A 45 3.48 -5.72 -12.93
CA PRO A 45 4.85 -6.08 -13.26
C PRO A 45 5.12 -7.51 -12.79
N ALA A 46 5.70 -8.34 -13.67
CA ALA A 46 5.99 -9.74 -13.36
C ALA A 46 6.94 -9.91 -12.15
N ARG A 47 7.75 -8.89 -11.86
CA ARG A 47 8.68 -8.86 -10.71
C ARG A 47 8.69 -7.46 -10.08
N PRO A 48 7.97 -7.24 -8.96
CA PRO A 48 8.08 -5.98 -8.22
C PRO A 48 9.49 -5.83 -7.62
N TYR A 49 9.86 -4.59 -7.29
CA TYR A 49 11.11 -4.34 -6.56
C TYR A 49 10.95 -4.82 -5.12
N HIS A 50 11.92 -5.58 -4.61
CA HIS A 50 11.92 -6.02 -3.21
C HIS A 50 13.00 -5.27 -2.45
N VAL A 51 12.62 -4.65 -1.33
CA VAL A 51 13.61 -4.08 -0.41
C VAL A 51 14.39 -5.21 0.27
N SER A 52 15.70 -5.07 0.31
CA SER A 52 16.60 -5.98 1.02
C SER A 52 17.51 -5.19 1.94
N ASP A 53 17.77 -5.71 3.13
CA ASP A 53 18.84 -5.18 3.96
C ASP A 53 20.21 -5.46 3.31
N PRO A 54 21.22 -4.61 3.57
CA PRO A 54 22.59 -4.91 3.18
C PRO A 54 23.02 -6.29 3.71
N PRO A 55 23.54 -7.18 2.86
CA PRO A 55 23.99 -8.48 3.31
C PRO A 55 25.23 -8.33 4.20
N TYR A 56 25.39 -9.24 5.15
CA TYR A 56 26.67 -9.41 5.83
C TYR A 56 27.72 -9.86 4.82
N GLU A 57 28.80 -9.09 4.66
CA GLU A 57 29.85 -9.33 3.66
C GLU A 57 30.84 -10.45 4.05
N GLY A 58 30.65 -11.08 5.20
CA GLY A 58 31.56 -12.10 5.72
C GLY A 58 32.75 -11.50 6.46
N TYR A 59 33.70 -12.37 6.80
CA TYR A 59 34.93 -11.95 7.48
C TYR A 59 35.95 -11.44 6.45
N HIS A 60 36.39 -10.19 6.60
CA HIS A 60 37.52 -9.67 5.82
C HIS A 60 38.84 -10.26 6.33
N ALA A 61 39.57 -10.95 5.48
CA ALA A 61 40.87 -11.50 5.83
C ALA A 61 41.91 -10.38 6.08
N VAL A 62 42.85 -10.63 6.99
CA VAL A 62 43.98 -9.72 7.25
C VAL A 62 44.98 -9.87 6.11
N GLU A 63 45.33 -8.76 5.46
CA GLU A 63 46.22 -8.77 4.30
C GLU A 63 47.64 -8.32 4.66
N GLN A 64 48.52 -9.28 4.96
CA GLN A 64 49.89 -8.99 5.42
C GLN A 64 50.89 -8.71 4.28
N SER A 65 50.58 -9.13 3.05
CA SER A 65 51.53 -9.11 1.94
C SER A 65 51.93 -7.69 1.53
N ALA A 66 50.97 -6.78 1.43
CA ALA A 66 51.25 -5.41 1.03
C ALA A 66 52.02 -4.63 2.08
N TYR A 67 51.69 -4.81 3.36
CA TYR A 67 52.48 -4.24 4.45
C TYR A 67 53.95 -4.69 4.36
N ARG A 68 54.19 -6.00 4.24
CA ARG A 68 55.56 -6.57 4.13
C ARG A 68 56.33 -6.07 2.91
N ASN A 69 55.64 -5.82 1.80
CA ASN A 69 56.24 -5.37 0.55
C ASN A 69 56.32 -3.83 0.43
N SER A 70 55.72 -3.09 1.36
CA SER A 70 55.69 -1.63 1.33
C SER A 70 56.98 -1.04 1.93
N ALA A 71 57.45 0.07 1.37
CA ALA A 71 58.61 0.81 1.88
C ALA A 71 58.21 1.65 3.12
N PRO A 72 59.10 1.93 4.07
CA PRO A 72 58.75 2.66 5.30
C PRO A 72 58.09 4.02 5.09
N ASP A 73 58.35 4.65 3.94
CA ASP A 73 57.71 5.89 3.52
C ASP A 73 56.37 5.68 2.79
N SER A 74 56.00 4.47 2.36
CA SER A 74 54.70 4.18 1.76
C SER A 74 53.55 4.58 2.68
N ALA A 75 52.75 5.57 2.23
CA ALA A 75 51.64 6.07 3.00
C ALA A 75 50.41 5.16 2.91
N ILE A 76 49.67 5.10 4.01
CA ILE A 76 48.30 4.59 4.08
C ILE A 76 47.37 5.75 3.77
N VAL A 77 46.41 5.52 2.88
CA VAL A 77 45.47 6.54 2.41
C VAL A 77 44.08 6.16 2.91
N ILE A 78 43.49 7.04 3.70
CA ILE A 78 42.17 6.89 4.31
C ILE A 78 41.26 8.01 3.82
N ASP A 79 40.35 7.67 2.91
CA ASP A 79 39.24 8.55 2.56
C ASP A 79 38.14 8.38 3.62
N ASN A 80 38.04 9.33 4.55
CA ASN A 80 37.17 9.28 5.71
C ASN A 80 35.76 9.81 5.39
N GLY A 81 35.07 9.19 4.42
CA GLY A 81 33.75 9.64 3.98
C GLY A 81 32.62 9.39 4.99
N SER A 82 31.61 10.26 5.00
CA SER A 82 30.44 10.16 5.90
C SER A 82 29.45 9.03 5.58
N TYR A 83 29.46 8.54 4.34
CA TYR A 83 28.73 7.33 3.96
C TYR A 83 29.56 6.07 4.12
N ASN A 84 30.79 6.11 3.61
CA ASN A 84 31.73 4.99 3.61
C ASN A 84 33.15 5.51 3.77
N ILE A 85 33.91 4.88 4.65
CA ILE A 85 35.36 5.03 4.80
C ILE A 85 36.04 4.09 3.80
N ARG A 86 37.04 4.59 3.09
CA ARG A 86 37.85 3.79 2.15
C ARG A 86 39.31 3.86 2.53
N ALA A 87 39.97 2.71 2.61
CA ALA A 87 41.37 2.66 3.01
C ALA A 87 42.20 1.72 2.14
N GLY A 88 43.47 2.05 1.94
CA GLY A 88 44.43 1.25 1.18
C GLY A 88 45.82 1.89 1.15
N TRP A 89 46.70 1.36 0.32
CA TRP A 89 48.05 1.88 0.16
C TRP A 89 48.13 2.91 -0.97
N GLN A 90 49.05 3.86 -0.88
CA GLN A 90 49.32 4.83 -1.95
C GLN A 90 49.65 4.18 -3.32
N SER A 91 50.15 2.93 -3.31
CA SER A 91 50.50 2.17 -4.52
C SER A 91 49.34 1.39 -5.13
N ASP A 92 48.20 1.30 -4.44
CA ASP A 92 47.06 0.53 -4.90
C ASP A 92 46.25 1.31 -5.94
N ARG A 93 45.60 0.58 -6.87
CA ARG A 93 44.71 1.17 -7.89
C ARG A 93 43.29 1.45 -7.37
N SER A 94 42.93 0.79 -6.28
CA SER A 94 41.62 0.87 -5.63
C SER A 94 41.80 0.67 -4.13
N PRO A 95 40.92 1.25 -3.29
CA PRO A 95 40.95 0.98 -1.86
C PRO A 95 40.76 -0.51 -1.60
N ARG A 96 41.44 -1.01 -0.58
CA ARG A 96 41.36 -2.42 -0.15
C ARG A 96 40.19 -2.66 0.79
N LEU A 97 39.85 -1.64 1.56
CA LEU A 97 38.76 -1.65 2.52
C LEU A 97 37.76 -0.58 2.13
N SER A 98 36.48 -0.92 2.23
CA SER A 98 35.35 0.00 2.13
C SER A 98 34.35 -0.40 3.20
N LEU A 99 34.11 0.46 4.17
CA LEU A 99 33.21 0.15 5.28
C LEU A 99 32.34 1.36 5.65
N PRO A 100 31.09 1.16 6.08
CA PRO A 100 30.31 2.24 6.66
C PRO A 100 30.94 2.69 7.99
N PRO A 101 30.85 3.97 8.36
CA PRO A 101 31.48 4.53 9.56
C PRO A 101 30.67 4.23 10.84
N VAL A 102 30.37 2.95 11.08
CA VAL A 102 29.51 2.48 12.17
C VAL A 102 30.21 1.43 13.03
N MET A 103 29.92 1.45 14.33
CA MET A 103 30.39 0.47 15.30
C MET A 103 29.24 0.04 16.21
N ALA A 104 29.19 -1.24 16.56
CA ALA A 104 28.37 -1.75 17.64
C ALA A 104 29.23 -2.53 18.65
N ARG A 105 29.00 -2.31 19.95
CA ARG A 105 29.71 -2.99 21.04
C ARG A 105 28.72 -3.44 22.09
N TYR A 106 28.66 -4.75 22.34
CA TYR A 106 27.78 -5.31 23.38
C TYR A 106 28.38 -6.57 24.01
N THR A 107 27.92 -6.90 25.22
CA THR A 107 28.29 -8.16 25.89
C THR A 107 27.26 -9.22 25.55
N ASP A 108 27.68 -10.26 24.82
CA ASP A 108 26.83 -11.43 24.60
C ASP A 108 26.75 -12.23 25.91
N ARG A 109 25.54 -12.35 26.46
CA ARG A 109 25.30 -13.01 27.75
C ARG A 109 25.46 -14.53 27.68
N LYS A 110 25.26 -15.14 26.50
CA LYS A 110 25.38 -16.59 26.30
C LYS A 110 26.83 -17.01 26.19
N LEU A 111 27.63 -16.22 25.48
CA LEU A 111 29.08 -16.43 25.31
C LEU A 111 29.89 -15.85 26.47
N ASN A 112 29.29 -14.99 27.30
CA ASN A 112 29.95 -14.19 28.33
C ASN A 112 31.19 -13.44 27.81
N ARG A 113 31.05 -12.86 26.61
CA ARG A 113 32.13 -12.15 25.90
C ARG A 113 31.64 -10.80 25.40
N LYS A 114 32.53 -9.80 25.46
CA LYS A 114 32.33 -8.53 24.79
C LYS A 114 32.60 -8.73 23.30
N LEU A 115 31.63 -8.38 22.48
CA LEU A 115 31.72 -8.38 21.03
C LEU A 115 31.81 -6.94 20.53
N ASN A 116 32.60 -6.74 19.48
CA ASN A 116 32.80 -5.46 18.82
C ASN A 116 32.67 -5.68 17.32
N PHE A 117 31.77 -4.95 16.68
CA PHE A 117 31.45 -5.07 15.25
C PHE A 117 31.71 -3.72 14.60
N ILE A 118 32.45 -3.71 13.50
CA ILE A 118 32.84 -2.50 12.77
C ILE A 118 32.33 -2.58 11.34
N GLY A 119 31.82 -1.47 10.83
CA GLY A 119 31.40 -1.36 9.45
C GLY A 119 30.31 -2.36 9.09
N SER A 120 30.47 -3.07 7.97
CA SER A 120 29.50 -4.05 7.48
C SER A 120 29.34 -5.26 8.42
N GLU A 121 30.22 -5.45 9.41
CA GLU A 121 30.08 -6.54 10.38
C GLU A 121 28.89 -6.37 11.32
N ILE A 122 28.32 -5.16 11.44
CA ILE A 122 27.10 -4.94 12.25
C ILE A 122 25.88 -5.71 11.72
N TYR A 123 25.91 -6.15 10.46
CA TYR A 123 24.83 -6.93 9.84
C TYR A 123 24.88 -8.42 10.19
N PHE A 124 25.91 -8.86 10.93
CA PHE A 124 26.05 -10.25 11.40
C PHE A 124 24.85 -10.70 12.24
N ASP A 125 24.36 -9.85 13.14
CA ASP A 125 23.18 -10.13 13.97
C ASP A 125 22.34 -8.88 14.24
N GLY A 126 21.10 -9.10 14.69
CA GLY A 126 20.14 -8.02 14.95
C GLY A 126 20.48 -7.14 16.17
N THR A 127 21.23 -7.64 17.13
CA THR A 127 21.65 -6.88 18.33
C THR A 127 22.75 -5.88 17.97
N ALA A 128 23.75 -6.31 17.20
CA ALA A 128 24.79 -5.45 16.65
C ALA A 128 24.16 -4.32 15.83
N ARG A 129 23.26 -4.66 14.91
CA ARG A 129 22.52 -3.68 14.10
C ARG A 129 21.74 -2.69 14.97
N GLY A 130 21.02 -3.17 15.98
CA GLY A 130 20.22 -2.32 16.86
C GLY A 130 21.02 -1.41 17.79
N GLN A 131 22.30 -1.71 18.05
CA GLN A 131 23.18 -0.91 18.90
C GLN A 131 24.26 -0.15 18.12
N ALA A 132 24.22 -0.19 16.80
CA ALA A 132 25.19 0.48 15.95
C ALA A 132 25.11 2.00 16.12
N LYS A 133 26.27 2.64 16.25
CA LYS A 133 26.44 4.09 16.30
C LYS A 133 27.34 4.54 15.16
N ASN A 134 27.04 5.70 14.60
CA ASN A 134 27.87 6.32 13.55
C ASN A 134 28.98 7.19 14.19
N GLN A 135 30.10 7.36 13.48
CA GLN A 135 31.17 8.30 13.86
C GLN A 135 30.76 9.76 13.67
N TYR A 136 29.85 10.00 12.72
CA TYR A 136 29.27 11.30 12.40
C TYR A 136 27.93 11.50 13.10
N GLU A 137 27.64 12.75 13.44
CA GLU A 137 26.30 13.14 13.86
C GLU A 137 25.34 13.11 12.66
N PRO A 138 24.06 12.71 12.82
CA PRO A 138 23.08 12.72 11.75
C PRO A 138 23.01 14.08 11.03
N GLY A 139 23.16 14.09 9.71
CA GLY A 139 23.14 15.30 8.88
C GLY A 139 24.44 16.10 8.85
N SER A 140 25.50 15.65 9.53
CA SER A 140 26.80 16.31 9.57
C SER A 140 27.92 15.41 9.02
N ASN A 141 28.95 16.01 8.41
CA ASN A 141 30.22 15.35 8.07
C ASN A 141 31.36 15.70 9.03
N ILE A 142 31.04 16.26 10.20
CA ILE A 142 32.01 16.54 11.26
C ILE A 142 32.00 15.40 12.27
N ILE A 143 33.19 14.92 12.60
CA ILE A 143 33.36 13.82 13.57
C ILE A 143 32.99 14.33 14.96
N ASN A 144 32.10 13.60 15.62
CA ASN A 144 31.67 13.86 17.00
C ASN A 144 31.89 12.61 17.88
N ASN A 145 31.86 11.41 17.30
CA ASN A 145 31.97 10.17 18.06
C ASN A 145 33.34 9.49 17.83
N TRP A 146 34.31 9.91 18.64
CA TRP A 146 35.71 9.47 18.58
C TRP A 146 35.90 7.99 18.91
N ASP A 147 35.06 7.40 19.77
CA ASP A 147 35.11 5.96 20.08
C ASP A 147 34.83 5.10 18.83
N VAL A 148 33.91 5.56 17.97
CA VAL A 148 33.58 4.87 16.72
C VAL A 148 34.72 5.02 15.71
N LEU A 149 35.30 6.23 15.61
CA LEU A 149 36.46 6.48 14.78
C LEU A 149 37.64 5.59 15.19
N GLU A 150 37.95 5.49 16.49
CA GLU A 150 39.02 4.65 17.01
C GLU A 150 38.84 3.20 16.53
N GLY A 151 37.67 2.59 16.71
CA GLY A 151 37.50 1.23 16.22
C GLY A 151 37.44 1.09 14.70
N ALA A 152 37.07 2.14 13.96
CA ALA A 152 37.19 2.16 12.51
C ALA A 152 38.67 2.17 12.07
N LEU A 153 39.51 2.97 12.73
CA LEU A 153 40.95 3.02 12.50
C LEU A 153 41.64 1.71 12.91
N ASP A 154 41.29 1.15 14.07
CA ASP A 154 41.75 -0.17 14.50
C ASP A 154 41.44 -1.22 13.44
N TYR A 155 40.19 -1.24 12.97
CA TYR A 155 39.77 -2.17 11.91
C TYR A 155 40.61 -2.01 10.66
N ILE A 156 40.81 -0.77 10.19
CA ILE A 156 41.61 -0.46 9.01
C ILE A 156 43.05 -0.97 9.19
N PHE A 157 43.72 -0.60 10.28
CA PHE A 157 45.12 -0.96 10.51
C PHE A 157 45.32 -2.46 10.70
N ILE A 158 44.41 -3.13 11.41
CA ILE A 158 44.42 -4.59 11.58
C ILE A 158 44.23 -5.28 10.23
N LYS A 159 43.24 -4.88 9.44
CA LYS A 159 42.92 -5.55 8.17
C LYS A 159 43.97 -5.28 7.09
N LEU A 160 44.66 -4.13 7.13
CA LEU A 160 45.83 -3.85 6.31
C LEU A 160 47.11 -4.60 6.76
N GLY A 161 47.01 -5.42 7.82
CA GLY A 161 48.08 -6.31 8.25
C GLY A 161 49.27 -5.60 8.88
N ILE A 162 49.04 -4.44 9.49
CA ILE A 162 50.09 -3.64 10.14
C ILE A 162 50.56 -4.40 11.39
N ASP A 163 51.73 -5.02 11.27
CA ASP A 163 52.35 -5.87 12.29
C ASP A 163 53.31 -5.05 13.18
N GLY A 164 52.88 -3.85 13.59
CA GLY A 164 53.73 -2.90 14.30
C GLY A 164 54.41 -3.58 15.50
N SER A 165 55.73 -3.76 15.42
CA SER A 165 56.56 -4.51 16.39
C SER A 165 56.47 -4.02 17.86
N LYS A 166 55.76 -2.92 18.11
CA LYS A 166 55.53 -2.29 19.42
C LYS A 166 54.12 -1.69 19.59
N GLY A 167 53.13 -2.09 18.78
CA GLY A 167 51.76 -1.57 18.88
C GLY A 167 51.56 -0.15 18.32
N HIS A 168 52.42 0.30 17.41
CA HIS A 168 52.27 1.57 16.67
C HIS A 168 52.12 1.33 15.17
N VAL A 169 51.51 2.29 14.47
CA VAL A 169 51.46 2.33 13.01
C VAL A 169 52.77 2.95 12.51
N ASP A 170 53.62 2.16 11.84
CA ASP A 170 54.95 2.58 11.39
C ASP A 170 54.98 3.23 10.00
N ARG A 171 53.82 3.60 9.46
CA ARG A 171 53.65 4.17 8.12
C ARG A 171 53.03 5.56 8.16
N PRO A 172 53.42 6.47 7.24
CA PRO A 172 52.74 7.74 7.08
C PRO A 172 51.25 7.56 6.77
N VAL A 173 50.41 8.49 7.23
CA VAL A 173 48.96 8.46 6.96
C VAL A 173 48.53 9.71 6.20
N VAL A 174 47.75 9.54 5.14
CA VAL A 174 47.00 10.62 4.50
C VAL A 174 45.53 10.37 4.77
N ILE A 175 44.85 11.34 5.38
CA ILE A 175 43.43 11.23 5.72
C ILE A 175 42.63 12.39 5.12
N THR A 176 41.47 12.09 4.51
CA THR A 176 40.60 13.14 3.98
C THR A 176 39.80 13.80 5.10
N GLU A 177 39.49 15.08 4.91
CA GLU A 177 38.66 15.87 5.82
C GLU A 177 37.68 16.77 5.05
N PRO A 178 36.57 17.21 5.67
CA PRO A 178 35.63 18.10 5.01
C PRO A 178 36.22 19.49 4.77
N LEU A 179 35.64 20.21 3.82
CA LEU A 179 35.93 21.63 3.57
C LEU A 179 35.60 22.45 4.82
N ALA A 180 36.52 23.36 5.21
CA ALA A 180 36.38 24.20 6.40
C ALA A 180 36.10 23.39 7.69
N ASN A 181 36.85 22.30 7.88
CA ASN A 181 36.72 21.44 9.07
C ASN A 181 36.99 22.22 10.37
N LEU A 182 36.36 21.80 11.46
CA LEU A 182 36.54 22.42 12.77
C LEU A 182 37.96 22.17 13.29
N GLN A 183 38.58 23.21 13.85
CA GLN A 183 39.91 23.11 14.43
C GLN A 183 39.98 22.08 15.55
N TYR A 184 38.95 22.03 16.40
CA TYR A 184 38.84 21.00 17.45
C TYR A 184 38.87 19.58 16.88
N SER A 185 38.05 19.29 15.86
CA SER A 185 38.03 17.97 15.24
C SER A 185 39.36 17.61 14.60
N LYS A 186 40.03 18.57 13.96
CA LYS A 186 41.36 18.36 13.39
C LYS A 186 42.41 18.05 14.46
N ARG A 187 42.41 18.84 15.54
CA ARG A 187 43.28 18.67 16.69
C ARG A 187 43.12 17.28 17.32
N THR A 188 41.88 16.88 17.62
CA THR A 188 41.62 15.56 18.21
C THR A 188 41.99 14.42 17.27
N MET A 189 41.78 14.57 15.96
CA MET A 189 42.28 13.61 14.97
C MET A 189 43.81 13.49 14.98
N SER A 190 44.53 14.62 15.09
CA SER A 190 46.00 14.61 15.25
C SER A 190 46.42 13.91 16.54
N GLU A 191 45.78 14.21 17.68
CA GLU A 191 46.02 13.54 18.96
C GLU A 191 45.82 12.02 18.83
N VAL A 192 44.73 11.57 18.19
CA VAL A 192 44.48 10.14 17.94
C VAL A 192 45.58 9.52 17.07
N LEU A 193 45.95 10.13 15.95
CA LEU A 193 46.96 9.56 15.06
C LEU A 193 48.36 9.50 15.71
N PHE A 194 48.80 10.56 16.37
CA PHE A 194 50.17 10.67 16.91
C PHE A 194 50.33 10.06 18.30
N GLU A 195 49.37 10.25 19.22
CA GLU A 195 49.48 9.76 20.60
C GLU A 195 49.00 8.32 20.73
N LEU A 196 47.82 7.99 20.16
CA LEU A 196 47.24 6.65 20.28
C LEU A 196 47.91 5.66 19.32
N TYR A 197 48.01 6.01 18.04
CA TYR A 197 48.58 5.11 17.02
C TYR A 197 50.07 5.30 16.77
N GLY A 198 50.67 6.39 17.24
CA GLY A 198 52.11 6.61 17.12
C GLY A 198 52.61 6.81 15.68
N VAL A 199 51.76 7.30 14.76
CA VAL A 199 52.13 7.43 13.34
C VAL A 199 53.38 8.28 13.16
N PRO A 200 54.31 7.93 12.24
CA PRO A 200 55.54 8.70 12.03
C PRO A 200 55.27 10.09 11.45
N SER A 201 54.26 10.20 10.58
CA SER A 201 53.85 11.47 9.98
C SER A 201 52.44 11.38 9.42
N ALA A 202 51.72 12.50 9.38
CA ALA A 202 50.36 12.58 8.85
C ALA A 202 50.17 13.81 7.96
N SER A 203 49.25 13.71 6.99
CA SER A 203 48.75 14.83 6.20
C SER A 203 47.24 14.75 6.02
N TYR A 204 46.61 15.91 5.98
CA TYR A 204 45.17 16.06 5.75
C TYR A 204 44.89 16.50 4.32
N GLY A 205 43.68 16.32 3.82
CA GLY A 205 43.31 16.90 2.53
C GLY A 205 41.82 16.82 2.23
N ILE A 206 41.35 17.66 1.33
CA ILE A 206 39.95 17.74 0.92
C ILE A 206 39.72 16.75 -0.23
N ASP A 207 38.79 15.83 -0.01
CA ASP A 207 38.38 14.77 -0.94
C ASP A 207 38.10 15.25 -2.37
N SER A 208 37.33 16.33 -2.51
CA SER A 208 36.95 16.92 -3.78
C SER A 208 38.12 17.54 -4.54
N LEU A 209 39.09 18.12 -3.83
CA LEU A 209 40.32 18.65 -4.43
C LEU A 209 41.25 17.53 -4.89
N PHE A 210 41.35 16.43 -4.15
CA PHE A 210 42.06 15.23 -4.61
C PHE A 210 41.43 14.67 -5.88
N SER A 211 40.09 14.54 -5.91
CA SER A 211 39.35 14.09 -7.10
C SER A 211 39.57 15.01 -8.30
N TYR A 212 39.55 16.34 -8.10
CA TYR A 212 39.78 17.32 -9.16
C TYR A 212 41.21 17.23 -9.73
N ALA A 213 42.21 17.15 -8.86
CA ALA A 213 43.62 17.01 -9.25
C ALA A 213 43.88 15.71 -10.03
N HIS A 214 43.35 14.58 -9.56
CA HIS A 214 43.41 13.28 -10.25
C HIS A 214 42.79 13.35 -11.66
N ASN A 215 41.75 14.16 -11.82
CA ASN A 215 41.08 14.37 -13.10
C ASN A 215 41.71 15.49 -13.95
N GLY A 216 42.94 15.90 -13.66
CA GLY A 216 43.70 16.87 -14.46
C GLY A 216 43.22 18.32 -14.32
N GLY A 217 42.41 18.61 -13.30
CA GLY A 217 41.88 19.93 -13.02
C GLY A 217 42.95 20.94 -12.62
N ARG A 218 42.80 22.18 -13.09
CA ARG A 218 43.69 23.31 -12.75
C ARG A 218 42.91 24.57 -12.39
N THR A 219 42.05 25.03 -13.29
CA THR A 219 41.23 26.22 -13.09
C THR A 219 39.80 25.85 -13.45
N GLY A 220 38.87 25.98 -12.51
CA GLY A 220 37.53 25.42 -12.62
C GLY A 220 36.67 25.71 -11.38
N LEU A 221 35.39 25.37 -11.49
CA LEU A 221 34.47 25.32 -10.35
C LEU A 221 34.22 23.86 -9.97
N VAL A 222 34.70 23.45 -8.80
CA VAL A 222 34.48 22.10 -8.27
C VAL A 222 33.13 22.05 -7.57
N VAL A 223 32.21 21.26 -8.10
CA VAL A 223 30.90 20.96 -7.50
C VAL A 223 30.98 19.57 -6.88
N SER A 224 31.21 19.51 -5.58
CA SER A 224 31.27 18.28 -4.80
C SER A 224 29.94 18.04 -4.10
N SER A 225 29.10 17.18 -4.67
CA SER A 225 27.82 16.82 -4.07
C SER A 225 27.92 15.43 -3.42
N ALA A 226 28.08 15.45 -2.10
CA ALA A 226 28.47 14.30 -1.29
C ALA A 226 27.26 13.69 -0.54
N TYR A 227 27.54 12.91 0.50
CA TYR A 227 26.50 12.23 1.27
C TYR A 227 25.71 13.20 2.16
N THR A 228 26.36 14.14 2.84
CA THR A 228 25.70 15.03 3.82
C THR A 228 25.48 16.45 3.34
N SER A 229 26.31 16.94 2.42
CA SER A 229 26.27 18.33 1.93
C SER A 229 26.86 18.43 0.52
N THR A 230 26.60 19.57 -0.12
CA THR A 230 27.12 19.91 -1.45
C THR A 230 27.99 21.17 -1.35
N HIS A 231 29.22 21.11 -1.86
CA HIS A 231 30.17 22.22 -1.84
C HIS A 231 30.46 22.70 -3.26
N LEU A 232 30.46 24.01 -3.44
CA LEU A 232 30.92 24.68 -4.66
C LEU A 232 32.20 25.43 -4.32
N LEU A 233 33.32 24.95 -4.87
CA LEU A 233 34.66 25.42 -4.56
C LEU A 233 35.37 25.91 -5.83
N PRO A 234 35.56 27.23 -5.99
CA PRO A 234 36.34 27.76 -7.10
C PRO A 234 37.84 27.49 -6.91
N VAL A 235 38.49 27.01 -7.97
CA VAL A 235 39.93 26.70 -8.02
C VAL A 235 40.56 27.46 -9.17
N VAL A 236 41.68 28.13 -8.91
CA VAL A 236 42.44 28.88 -9.92
C VAL A 236 43.90 28.46 -9.87
N ASP A 237 44.44 28.02 -10.99
CA ASP A 237 45.84 27.60 -11.13
C ASP A 237 46.26 26.57 -10.05
N SER A 238 45.38 25.60 -9.81
CA SER A 238 45.48 24.54 -8.80
C SER A 238 45.49 25.05 -7.35
N LYS A 239 45.04 26.28 -7.10
CA LYS A 239 44.86 26.85 -5.76
C LYS A 239 43.37 27.08 -5.47
N PRO A 240 42.82 26.50 -4.39
CA PRO A 240 41.43 26.73 -4.00
C PRO A 240 41.23 28.14 -3.46
N LEU A 241 40.08 28.75 -3.77
CA LEU A 241 39.67 30.06 -3.26
C LEU A 241 38.62 29.87 -2.16
N PHE A 242 39.04 29.48 -0.96
CA PHE A 242 38.16 29.13 0.16
C PHE A 242 37.17 30.24 0.55
N ALA A 243 37.60 31.50 0.53
CA ALA A 243 36.74 32.66 0.84
C ALA A 243 35.54 32.80 -0.11
N GLN A 244 35.60 32.18 -1.30
CA GLN A 244 34.54 32.21 -2.30
C GLN A 244 33.79 30.88 -2.41
N ALA A 245 34.13 29.90 -1.57
CA ALA A 245 33.44 28.63 -1.53
C ALA A 245 32.07 28.78 -0.87
N THR A 246 31.10 27.98 -1.31
CA THR A 246 29.77 27.94 -0.71
C THR A 246 29.36 26.50 -0.44
N ARG A 247 28.66 26.30 0.67
CA ARG A 247 28.09 25.00 1.07
C ARG A 247 26.56 25.10 1.03
N LEU A 248 25.96 24.14 0.35
CA LEU A 248 24.52 23.83 0.41
C LEU A 248 24.34 22.64 1.36
N ASP A 249 23.45 22.76 2.34
CA ASP A 249 23.15 21.74 3.35
C ASP A 249 22.19 20.67 2.81
N TRP A 250 22.50 20.16 1.63
CA TRP A 250 21.77 19.10 0.97
C TRP A 250 22.72 18.07 0.36
N GLY A 251 22.47 16.80 0.65
CA GLY A 251 23.18 15.65 0.13
C GLY A 251 22.26 14.43 0.02
N ARG A 252 22.86 13.26 -0.16
CA ARG A 252 22.11 12.00 -0.30
C ARG A 252 21.41 11.57 0.99
N SER A 253 21.97 11.86 2.16
CA SER A 253 21.33 11.54 3.45
C SER A 253 20.02 12.30 3.60
N GLN A 254 20.00 13.59 3.27
CA GLN A 254 18.77 14.39 3.31
C GLN A 254 17.75 13.95 2.26
N CYS A 255 18.20 13.44 1.10
CA CYS A 255 17.29 12.82 0.12
C CYS A 255 16.58 11.58 0.71
N ALA A 256 17.33 10.72 1.41
CA ALA A 256 16.74 9.55 2.07
C ALA A 256 15.77 9.98 3.18
N ASP A 257 16.16 10.92 4.03
CA ASP A 257 15.28 11.45 5.08
C ASP A 257 14.00 12.08 4.51
N TYR A 258 14.12 12.82 3.41
CA TYR A 258 12.99 13.44 2.74
C TYR A 258 12.06 12.40 2.10
N LEU A 259 12.62 11.39 1.41
CA LEU A 259 11.82 10.28 0.89
C LEU A 259 11.09 9.53 2.01
N ASN A 260 11.76 9.25 3.13
CA ASN A 260 11.14 8.59 4.28
C ASN A 260 9.95 9.40 4.82
N LYS A 261 10.12 10.73 4.95
CA LYS A 261 9.02 11.64 5.37
C LYS A 261 7.87 11.63 4.37
N LEU A 262 8.15 11.68 3.07
CA LEU A 262 7.12 11.62 2.02
C LEU A 262 6.37 10.29 2.04
N LEU A 263 7.07 9.16 2.17
CA LEU A 263 6.45 7.85 2.24
C LEU A 263 5.57 7.67 3.48
N ARG A 264 5.99 8.20 4.63
CA ARG A 264 5.18 8.20 5.85
C ARG A 264 3.92 9.05 5.72
N ALA A 265 4.01 10.19 5.02
CA ALA A 265 2.84 11.02 4.73
C ALA A 265 1.89 10.36 3.72
N LYS A 266 2.45 9.68 2.71
CA LYS A 266 1.70 8.97 1.67
C LYS A 266 1.01 7.70 2.19
N TYR A 267 1.67 6.97 3.09
CA TYR A 267 1.20 5.69 3.63
C TYR A 267 1.20 5.69 5.17
N PRO A 268 0.30 6.43 5.84
CA PRO A 268 0.26 6.50 7.30
C PRO A 268 -0.13 5.16 7.96
N ALA A 269 -0.84 4.29 7.23
CA ALA A 269 -1.32 2.99 7.69
C ALA A 269 -0.48 1.80 7.18
N LEU A 270 0.73 2.04 6.67
CA LEU A 270 1.61 0.99 6.18
C LEU A 270 2.00 0.04 7.33
N PRO A 271 1.73 -1.29 7.23
CA PRO A 271 2.05 -2.22 8.31
C PRO A 271 3.56 -2.40 8.51
N GLY A 272 4.33 -2.43 7.42
CA GLY A 272 5.78 -2.60 7.42
C GLY A 272 6.56 -1.31 7.67
N LYS A 273 7.67 -1.40 8.41
CA LYS A 273 8.64 -0.31 8.53
C LYS A 273 9.74 -0.49 7.50
N ILE A 274 10.16 0.61 6.88
CA ILE A 274 11.28 0.67 5.95
C ILE A 274 12.48 1.22 6.72
N ASN A 275 13.62 0.53 6.63
CA ASN A 275 14.86 0.95 7.28
C ASN A 275 15.56 2.05 6.47
N ASP A 276 16.39 2.88 7.11
CA ASP A 276 17.08 3.99 6.44
C ASP A 276 17.95 3.51 5.26
N THR A 277 18.63 2.38 5.40
CA THR A 277 19.42 1.77 4.32
C THR A 277 18.58 1.33 3.12
N GLN A 278 17.34 0.88 3.36
CA GLN A 278 16.41 0.52 2.30
C GLN A 278 15.89 1.78 1.59
N ILE A 279 15.60 2.85 2.34
CA ILE A 279 15.21 4.14 1.75
C ILE A 279 16.35 4.72 0.89
N GLU A 280 17.59 4.69 1.37
CA GLU A 280 18.76 5.13 0.61
C GLU A 280 18.92 4.34 -0.69
N ASP A 281 18.64 3.04 -0.66
CA ASP A 281 18.69 2.18 -1.83
C ASP A 281 17.58 2.52 -2.83
N LEU A 282 16.36 2.81 -2.36
CA LEU A 282 15.27 3.30 -3.20
C LEU A 282 15.64 4.63 -3.87
N VAL A 283 16.24 5.57 -3.13
CA VAL A 283 16.76 6.82 -3.70
C VAL A 283 17.80 6.52 -4.78
N ARG A 284 18.77 5.66 -4.48
CA ARG A 284 19.87 5.33 -5.39
C ARG A 284 19.40 4.69 -6.70
N GLN A 285 18.43 3.79 -6.63
CA GLN A 285 18.04 2.96 -7.76
C GLN A 285 16.89 3.55 -8.58
N HIS A 286 16.01 4.34 -7.96
CA HIS A 286 14.75 4.74 -8.58
C HIS A 286 14.55 6.24 -8.74
N CYS A 287 15.38 7.09 -8.14
CA CYS A 287 15.30 8.54 -8.33
C CYS A 287 16.24 9.03 -9.45
N TYR A 288 15.86 10.13 -10.11
CA TYR A 288 16.61 10.76 -11.21
C TYR A 288 16.27 12.25 -11.32
N ILE A 289 17.13 13.02 -11.99
CA ILE A 289 16.92 14.46 -12.20
C ILE A 289 16.13 14.69 -13.49
N SER A 290 14.97 15.33 -13.34
CA SER A 290 14.17 15.82 -14.46
C SER A 290 14.89 16.93 -15.23
N GLN A 291 14.74 16.94 -16.56
CA GLN A 291 15.27 18.02 -17.41
C GLN A 291 14.31 19.23 -17.49
N ASP A 292 13.02 18.99 -17.29
CA ASP A 292 11.97 20.00 -17.18
C ASP A 292 11.03 19.58 -16.06
N TYR A 293 11.38 19.98 -14.84
CA TYR A 293 10.70 19.54 -13.63
C TYR A 293 9.21 19.92 -13.63
N GLN A 294 8.88 21.13 -14.08
CA GLN A 294 7.50 21.62 -14.06
C GLN A 294 6.63 20.85 -15.06
N GLY A 295 7.12 20.68 -16.30
CA GLY A 295 6.40 19.93 -17.34
C GLY A 295 6.26 18.45 -16.99
N GLU A 296 7.31 17.83 -16.47
CA GLU A 296 7.28 16.42 -16.09
C GLU A 296 6.39 16.16 -14.87
N MET A 297 6.45 17.03 -13.84
CA MET A 297 5.61 16.91 -12.65
C MET A 297 4.11 17.06 -12.97
N ALA A 298 3.75 18.01 -13.83
CA ALA A 298 2.36 18.28 -14.19
C ALA A 298 1.67 17.06 -14.83
N ASN A 299 2.43 16.26 -15.59
CA ASN A 299 1.92 15.12 -16.35
C ASN A 299 2.35 13.76 -15.75
N TYR A 300 3.06 13.75 -14.61
CA TYR A 300 3.70 12.54 -14.07
C TYR A 300 2.71 11.41 -13.75
N LEU A 301 1.52 11.79 -13.28
CA LEU A 301 0.46 10.86 -12.88
C LEU A 301 -0.58 10.63 -13.98
N ASP A 302 -0.32 11.09 -15.21
CA ASP A 302 -1.16 10.77 -16.35
C ASP A 302 -1.22 9.26 -16.55
N TRP A 303 -2.39 8.73 -16.87
CA TRP A 303 -2.60 7.29 -17.00
C TRP A 303 -1.71 6.62 -18.04
N THR A 304 -1.51 7.29 -19.18
CA THR A 304 -0.74 6.75 -20.29
C THR A 304 0.74 6.65 -19.92
N GLY A 305 1.28 5.44 -19.83
CA GLY A 305 2.68 5.20 -19.48
C GLY A 305 2.98 5.39 -17.99
N LEU A 306 1.96 5.38 -17.12
CA LEU A 306 2.18 5.39 -15.67
C LEU A 306 2.85 4.09 -15.20
N GLU A 307 2.59 2.97 -15.87
CA GLU A 307 3.19 1.67 -15.59
C GLU A 307 4.72 1.64 -15.69
N ASP A 308 5.31 2.49 -16.54
CA ASP A 308 6.75 2.63 -16.71
C ASP A 308 7.35 3.63 -15.70
N ARG A 309 6.55 4.62 -15.30
CA ARG A 309 6.95 5.71 -14.39
C ARG A 309 6.72 5.37 -12.91
N ASP A 310 5.83 4.44 -12.61
CA ASP A 310 5.55 3.95 -11.28
C ASP A 310 6.45 2.76 -10.95
N VAL A 311 7.10 2.81 -9.79
CA VAL A 311 7.91 1.70 -9.28
C VAL A 311 7.16 1.05 -8.13
N LEU A 312 6.69 -0.16 -8.38
CA LEU A 312 6.06 -1.02 -7.37
C LEU A 312 7.13 -1.67 -6.48
N VAL A 313 7.13 -1.28 -5.21
CA VAL A 313 7.99 -1.82 -4.16
C VAL A 313 7.18 -2.75 -3.25
N GLN A 314 7.61 -4.00 -3.12
CA GLN A 314 7.01 -5.01 -2.26
C GLN A 314 7.81 -5.14 -0.95
N LEU A 315 7.17 -4.85 0.17
CA LEU A 315 7.72 -5.14 1.50
C LEU A 315 7.46 -6.61 1.89
N PRO A 316 8.25 -7.16 2.83
CA PRO A 316 7.96 -8.45 3.44
C PRO A 316 6.56 -8.50 4.04
N PHE A 317 5.83 -9.59 3.82
CA PHE A 317 4.49 -9.81 4.37
C PHE A 317 4.31 -11.28 4.75
N THR A 318 3.35 -11.54 5.62
CA THR A 318 2.91 -12.89 5.96
C THR A 318 1.58 -13.14 5.27
N GLU A 319 1.52 -14.16 4.40
CA GLU A 319 0.27 -14.58 3.80
C GLU A 319 -0.66 -15.09 4.90
N LYS A 320 -1.86 -14.52 4.99
CA LYS A 320 -2.93 -15.14 5.76
C LYS A 320 -3.37 -16.34 4.96
N GLU A 321 -3.21 -17.55 5.52
CA GLU A 321 -3.86 -18.75 5.00
C GLU A 321 -5.37 -18.54 5.06
N VAL A 322 -5.94 -17.99 3.99
CA VAL A 322 -7.38 -18.03 3.79
C VAL A 322 -7.66 -19.50 3.50
N VAL A 323 -8.32 -20.19 4.43
CA VAL A 323 -8.85 -21.53 4.20
C VAL A 323 -9.90 -21.41 3.09
N GLN A 324 -9.44 -21.47 1.84
CA GLN A 324 -10.29 -21.55 0.68
C GLN A 324 -10.97 -22.92 0.77
N LYS A 325 -12.21 -22.92 1.28
CA LYS A 325 -13.10 -24.06 1.16
C LYS A 325 -13.14 -24.40 -0.33
N THR A 326 -12.80 -25.64 -0.68
CA THR A 326 -12.72 -26.02 -2.11
C THR A 326 -14.07 -25.78 -2.78
N GLU A 327 -14.09 -25.57 -4.11
CA GLU A 327 -15.35 -25.44 -4.87
C GLU A 327 -16.33 -26.58 -4.55
N GLU A 328 -15.80 -27.78 -4.34
CA GLU A 328 -16.56 -28.96 -3.92
C GLU A 328 -17.10 -28.86 -2.49
N GLU A 329 -16.40 -28.18 -1.58
CA GLU A 329 -16.81 -27.96 -0.20
C GLU A 329 -17.82 -26.80 -0.07
N LEU A 330 -17.66 -25.75 -0.88
CA LEU A 330 -18.66 -24.69 -1.08
C LEU A 330 -19.92 -25.24 -1.75
N ALA A 331 -19.77 -26.08 -2.77
CA ALA A 331 -20.88 -26.80 -3.41
C ALA A 331 -21.55 -27.76 -2.43
N ARG A 332 -20.80 -28.55 -1.65
CA ARG A 332 -21.35 -29.39 -0.57
C ARG A 332 -22.04 -28.59 0.52
N ALA A 333 -21.56 -27.38 0.83
CA ALA A 333 -22.20 -26.50 1.81
C ALA A 333 -23.49 -25.91 1.26
N ALA A 334 -23.49 -25.43 0.01
CA ALA A 334 -24.68 -24.94 -0.69
C ALA A 334 -25.70 -26.07 -0.91
N GLU A 335 -25.25 -27.27 -1.26
CA GLU A 335 -26.05 -28.47 -1.42
C GLU A 335 -26.58 -28.96 -0.08
N LYS A 336 -25.79 -28.96 1.00
CA LYS A 336 -26.28 -29.21 2.36
C LYS A 336 -27.30 -28.17 2.81
N ARG A 337 -27.15 -26.90 2.42
CA ARG A 337 -28.11 -25.82 2.73
C ARG A 337 -29.41 -25.99 1.94
N LYS A 338 -29.30 -26.43 0.69
CA LYS A 338 -30.43 -26.75 -0.18
C LYS A 338 -31.14 -28.03 0.28
N GLU A 339 -30.38 -29.05 0.68
CA GLU A 339 -30.89 -30.33 1.20
C GLU A 339 -31.47 -30.16 2.60
N SER A 340 -30.86 -29.36 3.48
CA SER A 340 -31.45 -29.03 4.79
C SER A 340 -32.72 -28.19 4.63
N GLY A 341 -32.73 -27.22 3.71
CA GLY A 341 -33.93 -26.48 3.34
C GLY A 341 -35.03 -27.39 2.79
N ARG A 342 -34.67 -28.35 1.92
CA ARG A 342 -35.60 -29.33 1.37
C ARG A 342 -36.12 -30.30 2.42
N ARG A 343 -35.27 -30.81 3.31
CA ARG A 343 -35.65 -31.65 4.45
C ARG A 343 -36.56 -30.91 5.43
N LEU A 344 -36.31 -29.63 5.67
CA LEU A 344 -37.18 -28.81 6.52
C LEU A 344 -38.56 -28.63 5.86
N GLN A 345 -38.60 -28.39 4.54
CA GLN A 345 -39.84 -28.33 3.76
C GLN A 345 -40.58 -29.67 3.71
N GLU A 346 -39.86 -30.79 3.56
CA GLU A 346 -40.40 -32.16 3.55
C GLU A 346 -40.91 -32.57 4.94
N GLN A 347 -40.18 -32.26 6.02
CA GLN A 347 -40.66 -32.45 7.40
C GLN A 347 -41.88 -31.59 7.68
N ALA A 348 -41.87 -30.32 7.26
CA ALA A 348 -43.02 -29.44 7.40
C ALA A 348 -44.22 -29.94 6.58
N ALA A 349 -44.01 -30.47 5.38
CA ALA A 349 -45.06 -31.07 4.55
C ALA A 349 -45.61 -32.37 5.17
N LYS A 350 -44.73 -33.23 5.70
CA LYS A 350 -45.11 -34.46 6.39
C LYS A 350 -45.87 -34.18 7.68
N MET A 351 -45.42 -33.23 8.49
CA MET A 351 -46.16 -32.81 9.69
C MET A 351 -47.52 -32.18 9.34
N ARG A 352 -47.62 -31.44 8.23
CA ARG A 352 -48.90 -30.93 7.72
C ARG A 352 -49.83 -32.08 7.30
N LEU A 353 -49.30 -33.08 6.60
CA LEU A 353 -50.05 -34.26 6.16
C LEU A 353 -50.48 -35.15 7.33
N ASP A 354 -49.58 -35.46 8.28
CA ASP A 354 -49.88 -36.24 9.48
C ASP A 354 -50.96 -35.53 10.33
N LYS A 355 -50.91 -34.19 10.41
CA LYS A 355 -51.96 -33.39 11.07
C LYS A 355 -53.29 -33.44 10.31
N LEU A 356 -53.28 -33.56 8.99
CA LEU A 356 -54.50 -33.74 8.19
C LEU A 356 -55.09 -35.14 8.39
N ILE A 357 -54.26 -36.18 8.32
CA ILE A 357 -54.66 -37.58 8.53
C ILE A 357 -55.23 -37.79 9.93
N ARG A 358 -54.60 -37.22 10.97
CA ARG A 358 -55.10 -37.31 12.34
C ARG A 358 -56.48 -36.65 12.49
N LYS A 359 -56.69 -35.51 11.84
CA LYS A 359 -58.01 -34.86 11.80
C LYS A 359 -59.05 -35.69 11.05
N GLU A 360 -58.65 -36.37 9.97
CA GLU A 360 -59.54 -37.28 9.22
C GLU A 360 -59.93 -38.50 10.06
N GLN A 361 -58.99 -39.10 10.80
CA GLN A 361 -59.26 -40.20 11.72
C GLN A 361 -60.17 -39.78 12.88
N GLU A 362 -59.94 -38.60 13.46
CA GLU A 362 -60.84 -38.02 14.48
C GLU A 362 -62.25 -37.78 13.90
N LEU A 363 -62.35 -37.26 12.68
CA LEU A 363 -63.64 -37.08 12.00
C LEU A 363 -64.36 -38.42 11.77
N GLU A 364 -63.64 -39.46 11.36
CA GLU A 364 -64.18 -40.80 11.15
C GLU A 364 -64.67 -41.42 12.46
N TYR A 365 -63.92 -41.25 13.55
CA TYR A 365 -64.33 -41.65 14.90
C TYR A 365 -65.63 -40.98 15.34
N TYR A 366 -65.76 -39.66 15.17
CA TYR A 366 -66.98 -38.95 15.54
C TYR A 366 -68.18 -39.27 14.62
N LYS A 367 -67.94 -39.64 13.35
CA LYS A 367 -68.99 -40.15 12.45
C LYS A 367 -69.48 -41.55 12.85
N ASP A 368 -68.57 -42.42 13.27
CA ASP A 368 -68.91 -43.74 13.79
C ASP A 368 -69.66 -43.64 15.12
N LEU A 369 -69.25 -42.71 16.00
CA LEU A 369 -70.00 -42.37 17.21
C LEU A 369 -71.41 -41.87 16.89
N GLN A 370 -71.56 -41.03 15.86
CA GLN A 370 -72.85 -40.55 15.38
C GLN A 370 -73.74 -41.70 14.86
N GLN A 371 -73.18 -42.68 14.13
CA GLN A 371 -73.92 -43.87 13.69
C GLN A 371 -74.33 -44.79 14.85
N LYS A 372 -73.47 -44.95 15.86
CA LYS A 372 -73.76 -45.73 17.07
C LYS A 372 -74.86 -45.08 17.92
N LEU A 373 -74.91 -43.74 17.97
CA LEU A 373 -75.96 -42.99 18.67
C LEU A 373 -77.35 -43.20 18.06
N VAL A 374 -77.45 -43.40 16.74
CA VAL A 374 -78.73 -43.65 16.05
C VAL A 374 -79.35 -45.01 16.43
N THR A 375 -78.55 -45.98 16.83
CA THR A 375 -79.01 -47.34 17.19
C THR A 375 -79.04 -47.61 18.70
N ALA A 376 -78.54 -46.68 19.52
CA ALA A 376 -78.42 -46.82 20.97
C ALA A 376 -79.71 -46.45 21.73
N THR A 377 -79.91 -47.03 22.92
CA THR A 377 -81.02 -46.63 23.80
C THR A 377 -80.73 -45.26 24.44
N LYS A 378 -81.76 -44.50 24.83
CA LYS A 378 -81.62 -43.13 25.39
C LYS A 378 -80.64 -43.01 26.58
N LYS A 379 -80.45 -44.08 27.35
CA LYS A 379 -79.50 -44.11 28.48
C LYS A 379 -78.07 -44.34 28.02
N ASP A 380 -77.87 -45.23 27.05
CA ASP A 380 -76.56 -45.54 26.48
C ASP A 380 -76.04 -44.38 25.62
N ALA A 381 -76.92 -43.74 24.85
CA ALA A 381 -76.59 -42.55 24.06
C ALA A 381 -76.05 -41.40 24.94
N ARG A 382 -76.66 -41.17 26.11
CA ARG A 382 -76.20 -40.13 27.05
C ARG A 382 -74.84 -40.47 27.67
N THR A 383 -74.58 -41.75 27.92
CA THR A 383 -73.31 -42.22 28.50
C THR A 383 -72.17 -42.16 27.47
N MET A 384 -72.46 -42.47 26.20
CA MET A 384 -71.50 -42.33 25.09
C MET A 384 -71.17 -40.87 24.79
N LEU A 385 -72.16 -39.98 24.83
CA LEU A 385 -71.93 -38.54 24.67
C LEU A 385 -71.13 -37.95 25.84
N GLU A 386 -71.43 -38.31 27.10
CA GLU A 386 -70.65 -37.87 28.27
C GLU A 386 -69.20 -38.41 28.26
N ALA A 387 -68.96 -39.61 27.72
CA ALA A 387 -67.61 -40.19 27.64
C ALA A 387 -66.68 -39.43 26.67
N ASP A 388 -67.25 -38.79 25.64
CA ASP A 388 -66.53 -37.97 24.65
C ASP A 388 -66.74 -36.46 24.86
N ASP A 389 -67.16 -36.04 26.06
CA ASP A 389 -67.36 -34.64 26.49
C ASP A 389 -68.42 -33.85 25.66
N PHE A 390 -69.44 -34.53 25.13
CA PHE A 390 -70.57 -33.90 24.47
C PHE A 390 -71.80 -33.83 25.38
N ASN A 391 -72.40 -32.64 25.50
CA ASN A 391 -73.60 -32.43 26.32
C ASN A 391 -74.89 -32.83 25.58
N ASP A 392 -74.90 -32.73 24.26
CA ASP A 392 -76.02 -33.11 23.40
C ASP A 392 -75.56 -33.59 22.01
N GLU A 393 -76.44 -34.31 21.32
CA GLU A 393 -76.18 -34.85 19.97
C GLU A 393 -75.96 -33.72 18.94
N ALA A 394 -76.55 -32.55 19.16
CA ALA A 394 -76.38 -31.37 18.31
C ALA A 394 -74.97 -30.73 18.45
N GLN A 395 -74.27 -30.96 19.56
CA GLN A 395 -72.91 -30.54 19.78
C GLN A 395 -71.94 -31.45 19.02
N LEU A 396 -72.19 -32.76 19.01
CA LEU A 396 -71.45 -33.72 18.19
C LEU A 396 -71.60 -33.40 16.70
N GLU A 397 -72.83 -33.16 16.22
CA GLU A 397 -73.09 -32.82 14.81
C GLU A 397 -72.40 -31.51 14.39
N ARG A 398 -72.40 -30.50 15.26
CA ARG A 398 -71.66 -29.25 15.02
C ARG A 398 -70.15 -29.49 14.93
N LYS A 399 -69.61 -30.38 15.78
CA LYS A 399 -68.18 -30.71 15.78
C LYS A 399 -67.76 -31.46 14.52
N VAL A 400 -68.56 -32.42 14.07
CA VAL A 400 -68.35 -33.15 12.79
C VAL A 400 -68.34 -32.16 11.62
N LYS A 401 -69.34 -31.27 11.54
CA LYS A 401 -69.46 -30.28 10.46
C LYS A 401 -68.33 -29.23 10.46
N GLU A 402 -67.82 -28.88 11.64
CA GLU A 402 -66.67 -27.99 11.80
C GLU A 402 -65.38 -28.66 11.31
N MET A 403 -65.13 -29.91 11.70
CA MET A 403 -63.98 -30.68 11.23
C MET A 403 -64.02 -30.92 9.73
N GLU A 404 -65.17 -31.25 9.15
CA GLU A 404 -65.32 -31.41 7.69
C GLU A 404 -64.93 -30.14 6.92
N ARG A 405 -65.35 -28.96 7.40
CA ARG A 405 -64.95 -27.68 6.79
C ARG A 405 -63.46 -27.41 6.96
N SER A 406 -62.90 -27.72 8.12
CA SER A 406 -61.48 -27.53 8.44
C SER A 406 -60.60 -28.40 7.52
N ILE A 407 -60.94 -29.68 7.38
CA ILE A 407 -60.24 -30.63 6.50
C ILE A 407 -60.37 -30.21 5.04
N ARG A 408 -61.57 -29.84 4.57
CA ARG A 408 -61.77 -29.37 3.19
C ARG A 408 -60.97 -28.12 2.85
N LYS A 409 -60.90 -27.16 3.77
CA LYS A 409 -60.11 -25.92 3.58
C LYS A 409 -58.61 -26.20 3.53
N GLN A 410 -58.14 -27.16 4.31
CA GLN A 410 -56.73 -27.54 4.38
C GLN A 410 -56.34 -28.38 3.14
N ARG A 411 -57.22 -29.27 2.66
CA ARG A 411 -57.04 -30.04 1.42
C ARG A 411 -56.92 -29.15 0.17
N ASN A 412 -57.76 -28.12 0.07
CA ASN A 412 -57.69 -27.14 -1.02
C ASN A 412 -56.42 -26.27 -0.99
N LYS A 413 -55.80 -26.09 0.17
CA LYS A 413 -54.59 -25.28 0.32
C LYS A 413 -53.32 -26.08 -0.01
N ASP A 414 -53.33 -27.39 0.29
CA ASP A 414 -52.12 -28.21 0.29
C ASP A 414 -51.93 -29.09 -0.96
N VAL A 415 -52.98 -29.36 -1.78
CA VAL A 415 -52.88 -30.29 -2.93
C VAL A 415 -52.73 -29.61 -4.31
N GLY A 416 -53.07 -28.33 -4.46
CA GLY A 416 -52.91 -27.60 -5.74
C GLY A 416 -53.85 -28.09 -6.86
N ASP A 417 -54.43 -27.16 -7.62
CA ASP A 417 -55.28 -27.46 -8.78
C ASP A 417 -54.48 -28.25 -9.83
N ILE A 418 -55.02 -29.39 -10.29
CA ILE A 418 -54.66 -29.98 -11.58
C ILE A 418 -55.56 -29.27 -12.59
N ASP A 419 -55.00 -28.28 -13.28
CA ASP A 419 -55.70 -27.51 -14.31
C ASP A 419 -56.03 -28.43 -15.51
N GLU A 420 -57.31 -28.73 -15.70
CA GLU A 420 -57.86 -29.02 -17.04
C GLU A 420 -58.41 -27.70 -17.63
N PRO A 421 -58.26 -27.46 -18.94
CA PRO A 421 -58.76 -26.24 -19.57
C PRO A 421 -60.29 -26.33 -19.74
N GLU A 422 -61.04 -25.60 -18.93
CA GLU A 422 -62.49 -25.47 -19.09
C GLU A 422 -62.87 -24.33 -20.05
N GLU A 423 -63.75 -24.66 -21.01
CA GLU A 423 -64.50 -23.71 -21.82
C GLU A 423 -65.41 -22.82 -20.95
N LEU A 424 -65.65 -21.58 -21.40
CA LEU A 424 -66.50 -20.58 -20.73
C LEU A 424 -67.85 -21.19 -20.29
N PRO A 425 -68.11 -21.37 -18.99
CA PRO A 425 -69.36 -21.96 -18.53
C PRO A 425 -70.51 -20.98 -18.74
N THR A 426 -71.56 -21.44 -19.43
CA THR A 426 -72.83 -20.73 -19.57
C THR A 426 -73.78 -21.17 -18.45
N TYR A 427 -74.57 -20.26 -17.86
CA TYR A 427 -75.43 -20.54 -16.70
C TYR A 427 -76.93 -20.35 -17.01
N PRO A 428 -77.59 -21.27 -17.75
CA PRO A 428 -78.94 -21.05 -18.29
C PRO A 428 -80.06 -21.00 -17.25
N LEU A 429 -79.87 -21.61 -16.06
CA LEU A 429 -80.92 -21.70 -15.03
C LEU A 429 -81.02 -20.45 -14.16
N LEU A 430 -80.07 -19.51 -14.28
CA LEU A 430 -80.05 -18.28 -13.52
C LEU A 430 -81.11 -17.26 -13.98
N ASP A 431 -81.57 -17.38 -15.23
CA ASP A 431 -82.47 -16.44 -15.90
C ASP A 431 -83.96 -16.87 -15.86
N ILE A 432 -84.25 -18.08 -15.38
CA ILE A 432 -85.62 -18.62 -15.23
C ILE A 432 -86.16 -18.28 -13.83
N PRO A 433 -87.32 -17.64 -13.67
CA PRO A 433 -87.90 -17.29 -12.36
C PRO A 433 -88.13 -18.51 -11.45
N ASP A 434 -88.00 -18.32 -10.13
CA ASP A 434 -88.01 -19.41 -9.13
C ASP A 434 -89.37 -20.17 -9.04
N GLU A 435 -90.45 -19.61 -9.60
CA GLU A 435 -91.80 -20.19 -9.58
C GLU A 435 -92.02 -21.30 -10.63
N GLU A 436 -91.15 -21.38 -11.64
CA GLU A 436 -91.22 -22.36 -12.73
C GLU A 436 -90.27 -23.55 -12.54
N LEU A 437 -89.57 -23.61 -11.41
CA LEU A 437 -88.57 -24.62 -11.10
C LEU A 437 -89.08 -25.55 -9.98
N ASP A 438 -88.89 -26.86 -10.17
CA ASP A 438 -89.11 -27.86 -9.14
C ASP A 438 -88.06 -27.75 -8.02
N GLU A 439 -88.26 -28.46 -6.89
CA GLU A 439 -87.33 -28.41 -5.75
C GLU A 439 -85.89 -28.83 -6.12
N GLU A 440 -85.73 -29.64 -7.18
CA GLU A 440 -84.44 -30.04 -7.73
C GLU A 440 -83.82 -28.93 -8.60
N GLY A 441 -84.61 -28.22 -9.40
CA GLY A 441 -84.21 -27.06 -10.20
C GLY A 441 -83.76 -25.86 -9.36
N ILE A 442 -84.42 -25.60 -8.23
CA ILE A 442 -83.99 -24.55 -7.28
C ILE A 442 -82.63 -24.89 -6.67
N LYS A 443 -82.35 -26.18 -6.43
CA LYS A 443 -81.07 -26.68 -5.90
C LYS A 443 -79.95 -26.53 -6.93
N GLN A 444 -80.22 -26.86 -8.19
CA GLN A 444 -79.28 -26.65 -9.31
C GLN A 444 -79.02 -25.16 -9.58
N LYS A 445 -80.03 -24.30 -9.46
CA LYS A 445 -79.89 -22.83 -9.56
C LYS A 445 -79.00 -22.25 -8.46
N ARG A 446 -79.10 -22.75 -7.21
CA ARG A 446 -78.16 -22.40 -6.13
C ARG A 446 -76.73 -22.86 -6.43
N GLN A 447 -76.56 -24.04 -7.03
CA GLN A 447 -75.25 -24.56 -7.42
C GLN A 447 -74.62 -23.73 -8.55
N GLN A 448 -75.40 -23.33 -9.57
CA GLN A 448 -74.94 -22.42 -10.63
C GLN A 448 -74.60 -21.02 -10.09
N ARG A 449 -75.36 -20.50 -9.10
CA ARG A 449 -75.00 -19.25 -8.40
C ARG A 449 -73.66 -19.32 -7.68
N LEU A 450 -73.35 -20.44 -7.02
CA LEU A 450 -72.08 -20.63 -6.32
C LEU A 450 -70.89 -20.76 -7.30
N MET A 451 -71.08 -21.50 -8.40
CA MET A 451 -70.06 -21.64 -9.46
C MET A 451 -69.76 -20.29 -10.13
N LYS A 452 -70.80 -19.49 -10.44
CA LYS A 452 -70.65 -18.12 -10.94
C LYS A 452 -69.89 -17.22 -9.95
N SER A 453 -70.19 -17.32 -8.65
CA SER A 453 -69.48 -16.54 -7.61
C SER A 453 -67.98 -16.85 -7.51
N ASN A 454 -67.58 -18.12 -7.68
CA ASN A 454 -66.16 -18.51 -7.63
C ASN A 454 -65.41 -18.09 -8.90
N HIS A 455 -66.05 -18.23 -10.07
CA HIS A 455 -65.52 -17.75 -11.35
C HIS A 455 -65.33 -16.22 -11.33
N ASP A 456 -66.32 -15.48 -10.82
CA ASP A 456 -66.25 -14.02 -10.67
C ASP A 456 -65.14 -13.58 -9.69
N ALA A 457 -64.82 -14.37 -8.66
CA ALA A 457 -63.73 -14.05 -7.72
C ALA A 457 -62.35 -14.24 -8.35
N ARG A 458 -62.14 -15.32 -9.13
CA ARG A 458 -60.90 -15.55 -9.91
C ARG A 458 -60.73 -14.49 -11.01
N ALA A 459 -61.82 -14.12 -11.68
CA ALA A 459 -61.83 -13.04 -12.66
C ALA A 459 -61.45 -11.68 -12.04
N ARG A 460 -61.91 -11.38 -10.81
CA ARG A 460 -61.52 -10.15 -10.09
C ARG A 460 -60.03 -10.10 -9.74
N ALA A 461 -59.43 -11.21 -9.29
CA ALA A 461 -58.00 -11.25 -8.97
C ALA A 461 -57.12 -11.10 -10.23
N LYS A 462 -57.53 -11.72 -11.35
CA LYS A 462 -56.87 -11.53 -12.65
C LYS A 462 -57.02 -10.08 -13.13
N ALA A 463 -58.20 -9.50 -12.98
CA ALA A 463 -58.46 -8.10 -13.30
C ALA A 463 -57.69 -7.13 -12.39
N GLU A 464 -57.43 -7.46 -11.12
CA GLU A 464 -56.62 -6.64 -10.22
C GLU A 464 -55.14 -6.61 -10.64
N LYS A 465 -54.58 -7.77 -11.03
CA LYS A 465 -53.22 -7.85 -11.59
C LYS A 465 -53.10 -7.11 -12.93
N GLU A 466 -54.14 -7.18 -13.76
CA GLU A 466 -54.19 -6.48 -15.03
C GLU A 466 -54.39 -4.96 -14.83
N ARG A 467 -55.14 -4.54 -13.81
CA ARG A 467 -55.25 -3.14 -13.36
C ARG A 467 -53.94 -2.59 -12.82
N GLU A 468 -53.19 -3.36 -12.03
CA GLU A 468 -51.88 -2.92 -11.54
C GLU A 468 -50.89 -2.75 -12.70
N LYS A 469 -50.89 -3.70 -13.65
CA LYS A 469 -50.09 -3.58 -14.89
C LYS A 469 -50.54 -2.38 -15.73
N ALA A 470 -51.83 -2.11 -15.81
CA ALA A 470 -52.37 -0.94 -16.50
C ALA A 470 -52.00 0.38 -15.78
N ARG A 471 -51.98 0.39 -14.45
CA ARG A 471 -51.57 1.55 -13.64
C ARG A 471 -50.11 1.92 -13.89
N VAL A 472 -49.22 0.92 -13.90
CA VAL A 472 -47.79 1.12 -14.22
C VAL A 472 -47.63 1.63 -15.66
N ALA A 473 -48.36 1.04 -16.62
CA ALA A 473 -48.31 1.49 -18.01
C ALA A 473 -48.87 2.92 -18.20
N GLU A 474 -49.88 3.31 -17.43
CA GLU A 474 -50.42 4.68 -17.43
C GLU A 474 -49.45 5.68 -16.81
N GLU A 475 -48.77 5.30 -15.72
CA GLU A 475 -47.74 6.12 -15.07
C GLU A 475 -46.54 6.35 -16.00
N GLU A 476 -46.11 5.31 -16.73
CA GLU A 476 -45.09 5.42 -17.79
C GLU A 476 -45.54 6.33 -18.94
N ARG A 477 -46.81 6.27 -19.34
CA ARG A 477 -47.38 7.14 -20.37
C ARG A 477 -47.41 8.60 -19.92
N LEU A 478 -47.84 8.86 -18.69
CA LEU A 478 -47.89 10.21 -18.11
C LEU A 478 -46.48 10.79 -17.86
N ASP A 479 -45.50 9.94 -17.54
CA ASP A 479 -44.09 10.35 -17.46
C ASP A 479 -43.54 10.70 -18.85
N ALA A 480 -43.88 9.91 -19.87
CA ALA A 480 -43.50 10.18 -21.26
C ALA A 480 -44.11 11.48 -21.80
N GLU A 481 -45.40 11.73 -21.50
CA GLU A 481 -46.11 12.95 -21.89
C GLU A 481 -45.56 14.19 -21.16
N ARG A 482 -45.21 14.07 -19.87
CA ARG A 482 -44.55 15.16 -19.13
C ARG A 482 -43.16 15.48 -19.67
N ARG A 483 -42.37 14.47 -20.02
CA ARG A 483 -41.06 14.67 -20.66
C ARG A 483 -41.17 15.42 -21.99
N GLU A 484 -42.22 15.17 -22.76
CA GLU A 484 -42.45 15.83 -24.07
C GLU A 484 -43.02 17.25 -23.92
N ASN A 485 -43.87 17.48 -22.93
CA ASN A 485 -44.50 18.79 -22.70
C ASN A 485 -43.67 19.76 -21.84
N ASP A 486 -42.89 19.27 -20.88
CA ASP A 486 -42.06 20.07 -19.97
C ASP A 486 -40.76 19.33 -19.59
N THR A 487 -39.83 19.31 -20.54
CA THR A 487 -38.56 18.60 -20.39
C THR A 487 -37.69 19.19 -19.28
N GLU A 488 -37.73 20.50 -19.05
CA GLU A 488 -36.85 21.17 -18.08
C GLU A 488 -37.24 20.84 -16.63
N SER A 489 -38.54 20.91 -16.31
CA SER A 489 -39.03 20.51 -14.98
C SER A 489 -38.81 19.01 -14.74
N TRP A 490 -39.05 18.17 -15.75
CA TRP A 490 -38.82 16.73 -15.66
C TRP A 490 -37.34 16.39 -15.40
N LEU A 491 -36.40 17.07 -16.08
CA LEU A 491 -34.97 16.90 -15.85
C LEU A 491 -34.55 17.30 -14.42
N GLN A 492 -35.10 18.39 -13.90
CA GLN A 492 -34.81 18.84 -12.54
C GLN A 492 -35.30 17.84 -11.49
N GLU A 493 -36.50 17.28 -11.68
CA GLU A 493 -37.03 16.20 -10.81
C GLU A 493 -36.14 14.96 -10.83
N ARG A 494 -35.64 14.54 -12.00
CA ARG A 494 -34.69 13.41 -12.11
C ARG A 494 -33.36 13.70 -11.42
N ARG A 495 -32.84 14.94 -11.47
CA ARG A 495 -31.63 15.35 -10.73
C ARG A 495 -31.84 15.31 -9.22
N VAL A 496 -32.99 15.77 -8.73
CA VAL A 496 -33.36 15.69 -7.30
C VAL A 496 -33.52 14.23 -6.86
N ALA A 497 -34.17 13.40 -7.68
CA ALA A 497 -34.30 11.96 -7.41
C ALA A 497 -32.93 11.27 -7.34
N ARG A 498 -32.00 11.61 -8.23
CA ARG A 498 -30.60 11.13 -8.18
C ARG A 498 -29.92 11.52 -6.87
N GLN A 499 -29.99 12.79 -6.46
CA GLN A 499 -29.38 13.26 -5.21
C GLN A 499 -29.96 12.54 -3.98
N ASN A 500 -31.28 12.39 -3.93
CA ASN A 500 -31.95 11.66 -2.85
C ASN A 500 -31.52 10.19 -2.80
N MET A 501 -31.38 9.54 -3.95
CA MET A 501 -30.93 8.14 -4.01
C MET A 501 -29.49 7.99 -3.52
N ILE A 502 -28.58 8.88 -3.94
CA ILE A 502 -27.19 8.90 -3.46
C ILE A 502 -27.13 9.12 -1.94
N GLN A 503 -27.98 10.00 -1.41
CA GLN A 503 -28.05 10.25 0.03
C GLN A 503 -28.52 9.01 0.81
N ARG A 504 -29.53 8.29 0.30
CA ARG A 504 -29.99 7.01 0.89
C ARG A 504 -28.90 5.95 0.90
N ILE A 505 -28.16 5.79 -0.20
CA ILE A 505 -27.03 4.86 -0.29
C ILE A 505 -25.94 5.21 0.75
N LYS A 506 -25.59 6.50 0.87
CA LYS A 506 -24.59 6.95 1.87
C LYS A 506 -25.03 6.73 3.31
N GLU A 507 -26.30 6.99 3.63
CA GLU A 507 -26.85 6.76 4.97
C GLU A 507 -26.86 5.28 5.33
N ARG A 508 -27.23 4.42 4.39
CA ARG A 508 -27.13 2.97 4.52
C ARG A 508 -25.69 2.52 4.76
N ASP A 509 -24.73 2.96 3.93
CA ASP A 509 -23.32 2.60 4.08
C ASP A 509 -22.76 3.01 5.44
N ARG A 510 -23.15 4.18 5.92
CA ARG A 510 -22.79 4.67 7.24
C ARG A 510 -23.37 3.77 8.34
N LEU A 511 -24.64 3.38 8.24
CA LEU A 511 -25.29 2.45 9.18
C LEU A 511 -24.62 1.08 9.15
N LYS A 512 -24.26 0.57 7.96
CA LYS A 512 -23.55 -0.70 7.76
C LYS A 512 -22.15 -0.68 8.40
N ALA A 513 -21.39 0.39 8.22
CA ALA A 513 -20.09 0.57 8.87
C ALA A 513 -20.20 0.67 10.40
N ASP A 514 -21.23 1.35 10.91
CA ASP A 514 -21.47 1.49 12.35
C ASP A 514 -21.93 0.19 13.02
N LEU A 515 -22.52 -0.75 12.29
CA LEU A 515 -22.91 -2.08 12.81
C LEU A 515 -21.71 -2.93 13.24
N GLY A 516 -20.53 -2.73 12.63
CA GLY A 516 -19.28 -3.41 13.00
C GLY A 516 -18.69 -2.95 14.34
N ASN A 517 -19.14 -1.80 14.87
CA ASN A 517 -18.66 -1.24 16.12
C ASN A 517 -19.61 -1.57 17.27
N ARG A 518 -19.19 -2.48 18.17
CA ARG A 518 -19.99 -2.96 19.33
C ARG A 518 -20.58 -1.85 20.21
N LYS A 519 -19.98 -0.65 20.22
CA LYS A 519 -20.41 0.51 21.01
C LYS A 519 -21.34 1.48 20.27
N SER A 520 -21.63 1.29 18.98
CA SER A 520 -22.43 2.24 18.20
C SER A 520 -23.90 2.28 18.62
N LEU A 521 -24.56 3.40 18.33
CA LEU A 521 -25.99 3.60 18.60
C LEU A 521 -26.86 2.54 17.90
N ALA A 522 -26.45 2.07 16.72
CA ALA A 522 -27.14 1.02 15.96
C ALA A 522 -27.05 -0.35 16.65
N SER A 523 -25.88 -0.71 17.17
CA SER A 523 -25.69 -1.91 18.01
C SER A 523 -26.51 -1.81 19.31
N GLN A 524 -26.55 -0.63 19.92
CA GLN A 524 -27.37 -0.36 21.11
C GLN A 524 -28.87 -0.41 20.82
N MET A 525 -29.33 0.08 19.66
CA MET A 525 -30.73 -0.02 19.23
C MET A 525 -31.12 -1.46 18.91
N ARG A 526 -30.25 -2.25 18.27
CA ARG A 526 -30.46 -3.70 18.10
C ARG A 526 -30.55 -4.41 19.46
N MET A 527 -29.62 -4.15 20.39
CA MET A 527 -29.70 -4.71 21.76
C MET A 527 -30.94 -4.24 22.52
N LYS A 528 -31.35 -2.99 22.34
CA LYS A 528 -32.55 -2.42 22.98
C LYS A 528 -33.83 -3.04 22.40
N ASN A 529 -33.88 -3.31 21.10
CA ASN A 529 -34.98 -4.05 20.47
C ASN A 529 -35.00 -5.51 20.92
N ILE A 530 -33.84 -6.18 21.03
CA ILE A 530 -33.75 -7.54 21.58
C ILE A 530 -34.22 -7.57 23.04
N ALA A 531 -33.79 -6.60 23.85
CA ALA A 531 -34.19 -6.50 25.25
C ALA A 531 -35.69 -6.19 25.42
N ASN A 532 -36.25 -5.34 24.55
CA ASN A 532 -37.68 -5.02 24.54
C ASN A 532 -38.53 -6.22 24.08
N LEU A 533 -38.13 -6.92 23.00
CA LEU A 533 -38.81 -8.14 22.56
C LEU A 533 -38.73 -9.26 23.60
N ALA A 534 -37.63 -9.38 24.35
CA ALA A 534 -37.51 -10.32 25.46
C ALA A 534 -38.37 -9.94 26.68
N SER A 535 -38.75 -8.67 26.82
CA SER A 535 -39.53 -8.16 27.95
C SER A 535 -41.05 -8.17 27.74
N ASP A 536 -41.52 -8.25 26.49
CA ASP A 536 -42.93 -8.08 26.10
C ASP A 536 -43.80 -9.35 26.23
N ASN A 537 -43.35 -10.36 26.99
CA ASN A 537 -44.19 -11.52 27.33
C ASN A 537 -44.53 -11.62 28.83
N PRO A 538 -45.46 -10.78 29.36
CA PRO A 538 -45.80 -10.78 30.78
C PRO A 538 -47.05 -11.64 31.06
N LYS A 539 -46.95 -12.97 31.00
CA LYS A 539 -47.92 -13.85 31.70
C LYS A 539 -47.24 -15.04 32.40
N LYS A 540 -47.03 -14.86 33.71
CA LYS A 540 -46.89 -15.86 34.80
C LYS A 540 -46.33 -17.24 34.42
N ARG A 541 -45.09 -17.52 34.82
CA ARG A 541 -44.72 -18.82 35.41
C ARG A 541 -43.92 -18.63 36.70
N ARG A 542 -44.53 -19.04 37.81
CA ARG A 542 -43.91 -19.15 39.15
C ARG A 542 -42.98 -20.36 39.14
N ARG A 543 -41.76 -20.14 39.64
CA ARG A 543 -40.78 -21.08 40.23
C ARG A 543 -41.22 -22.56 40.33
N GLY A 544 -40.61 -23.42 39.49
CA GLY A 544 -40.54 -24.87 39.68
C GLY A 544 -40.73 -25.71 38.41
N GLY A 545 -39.69 -26.44 37.99
CA GLY A 545 -39.73 -27.51 36.98
C GLY A 545 -39.17 -27.12 35.61
N ASP A 546 -38.19 -27.91 35.13
CA ASP A 546 -37.63 -27.90 33.77
C ASP A 546 -38.73 -27.94 32.70
N ASP A 547 -38.69 -26.97 31.78
CA ASP A 547 -38.76 -27.16 30.33
C ASP A 547 -38.80 -25.77 29.70
N ASP A 548 -37.70 -25.38 29.04
CA ASP A 548 -37.64 -24.21 28.18
C ASP A 548 -38.52 -24.47 26.95
N THR A 549 -39.79 -24.07 27.03
CA THR A 549 -40.76 -24.18 25.93
C THR A 549 -40.64 -23.04 24.91
N PHE A 550 -39.52 -22.33 24.87
CA PHE A 550 -39.24 -21.35 23.82
C PHE A 550 -38.90 -22.07 22.51
N GLY A 551 -39.72 -21.89 21.47
CA GLY A 551 -39.63 -22.64 20.20
C GLY A 551 -40.69 -23.72 20.00
N ALA A 552 -41.61 -23.89 20.96
CA ALA A 552 -42.78 -24.78 20.82
C ALA A 552 -43.97 -24.08 20.11
N ASP A 553 -43.94 -22.75 19.99
CA ASP A 553 -44.96 -21.96 19.31
C ASP A 553 -44.37 -21.33 18.02
N ASP A 554 -45.14 -21.28 16.92
CA ASP A 554 -44.68 -20.78 15.61
C ASP A 554 -44.27 -19.29 15.66
N ALA A 555 -44.74 -18.55 16.68
CA ALA A 555 -44.43 -17.13 16.91
C ALA A 555 -42.98 -16.91 17.37
N ASP A 556 -42.38 -17.85 18.10
CA ASP A 556 -40.99 -17.73 18.60
C ASP A 556 -39.97 -17.81 17.45
N TRP A 557 -40.32 -18.52 16.36
CA TRP A 557 -39.53 -18.59 15.13
C TRP A 557 -39.64 -17.33 14.27
N GLY A 558 -40.69 -16.52 14.46
CA GLY A 558 -40.81 -15.19 13.87
C GLY A 558 -39.79 -14.21 14.44
N ILE A 559 -39.47 -14.34 15.74
CA ILE A 559 -38.50 -13.52 16.46
C ILE A 559 -37.08 -13.80 15.95
N TYR A 560 -36.72 -15.06 15.68
CA TYR A 560 -35.43 -15.38 15.05
C TYR A 560 -35.30 -14.83 13.63
N ARG A 561 -36.39 -14.79 12.85
CA ARG A 561 -36.39 -14.11 11.55
C ARG A 561 -36.18 -12.60 11.72
N GLN A 562 -36.94 -11.93 12.58
CA GLN A 562 -36.75 -10.48 12.81
C GLN A 562 -35.39 -10.09 13.41
N ILE A 563 -34.73 -10.98 14.15
CA ILE A 563 -33.41 -10.73 14.75
C ILE A 563 -32.26 -11.07 13.78
N ALA A 564 -32.40 -12.13 12.98
CA ALA A 564 -31.36 -12.58 12.03
C ALA A 564 -31.43 -11.83 10.68
N THR A 565 -32.62 -11.44 10.26
CA THR A 565 -32.89 -10.59 9.10
C THR A 565 -33.63 -9.37 9.61
N GLY A 566 -33.00 -8.19 9.58
CA GLY A 566 -33.78 -6.95 9.66
C GLY A 566 -34.87 -6.96 8.59
N ASP A 567 -35.88 -6.10 8.70
CA ASP A 567 -36.85 -5.92 7.61
C ASP A 567 -36.10 -5.81 6.28
N GLN A 568 -36.36 -6.76 5.37
CA GLN A 568 -35.61 -7.02 4.12
C GLN A 568 -34.17 -7.51 4.35
N SER A 569 -33.76 -8.54 3.60
CA SER A 569 -32.35 -8.92 3.58
C SER A 569 -31.56 -7.69 3.11
N ASP A 570 -30.55 -7.26 3.88
CA ASP A 570 -29.70 -6.10 3.56
C ASP A 570 -29.15 -6.19 2.11
N ASP A 571 -29.06 -7.41 1.55
CA ASP A 571 -28.63 -7.70 0.19
C ASP A 571 -29.71 -7.37 -0.88
N GLU A 572 -31.01 -7.60 -0.63
CA GLU A 572 -32.09 -7.28 -1.58
C GLU A 572 -32.31 -5.75 -1.67
N GLU A 573 -32.27 -5.05 -0.54
CA GLU A 573 -32.40 -3.58 -0.51
C GLU A 573 -31.18 -2.90 -1.17
N GLU A 574 -29.99 -3.51 -1.07
CA GLU A 574 -28.76 -3.06 -1.74
C GLU A 574 -28.85 -3.16 -3.27
N GLU A 575 -29.36 -4.28 -3.79
CA GLU A 575 -29.59 -4.47 -5.23
C GLU A 575 -30.63 -3.48 -5.77
N ASP A 576 -31.73 -3.26 -5.03
CA ASP A 576 -32.82 -2.36 -5.44
C ASP A 576 -32.40 -0.90 -5.51
N LEU A 577 -31.65 -0.39 -4.53
CA LEU A 577 -31.17 1.01 -4.53
C LEU A 577 -30.18 1.26 -5.67
N GLY A 578 -29.29 0.30 -5.93
CA GLY A 578 -28.32 0.36 -7.03
C GLY A 578 -28.98 0.35 -8.40
N ALA A 579 -29.94 -0.54 -8.63
CA ALA A 579 -30.69 -0.62 -9.87
C ALA A 579 -31.51 0.66 -10.14
N ASN A 580 -32.14 1.21 -9.11
CA ASN A 580 -32.89 2.46 -9.21
C ASN A 580 -32.01 3.66 -9.55
N LEU A 581 -30.83 3.78 -8.94
CA LEU A 581 -29.86 4.82 -9.29
C LEU A 581 -29.42 4.70 -10.76
N LYS A 582 -29.08 3.49 -11.22
CA LYS A 582 -28.69 3.24 -12.62
C LYS A 582 -29.80 3.62 -13.60
N ASN A 583 -31.05 3.32 -13.29
CA ASN A 583 -32.20 3.71 -14.12
C ASN A 583 -32.36 5.24 -14.21
N ILE A 584 -32.20 5.96 -13.09
CA ILE A 584 -32.28 7.43 -13.09
C ILE A 584 -31.12 8.04 -13.89
N GLU A 585 -29.91 7.53 -13.74
CA GLU A 585 -28.73 8.01 -14.47
C GLU A 585 -28.81 7.69 -15.97
N ALA A 586 -29.36 6.54 -16.36
CA ALA A 586 -29.61 6.19 -17.76
C ALA A 586 -30.64 7.13 -18.43
N GLN A 587 -31.66 7.56 -17.67
CA GLN A 587 -32.62 8.56 -18.15
C GLN A 587 -31.97 9.93 -18.33
N LEU A 588 -31.16 10.37 -17.37
CA LEU A 588 -30.42 11.64 -17.48
C LEU A 588 -29.44 11.61 -18.65
N LEU A 589 -28.68 10.53 -18.86
CA LEU A 589 -27.77 10.38 -20.00
C LEU A 589 -28.48 10.48 -21.36
N LYS A 590 -29.71 9.98 -21.44
CA LYS A 590 -30.47 9.96 -22.69
C LYS A 590 -31.12 11.29 -23.03
N TYR A 591 -31.54 12.08 -22.04
CA TYR A 591 -32.41 13.24 -22.23
C TYR A 591 -31.83 14.57 -21.73
N ASP A 592 -30.74 14.58 -20.97
CA ASP A 592 -30.05 15.79 -20.50
C ASP A 592 -28.71 15.98 -21.24
N PRO A 593 -28.61 16.95 -22.18
CA PRO A 593 -27.37 17.22 -22.90
C PRO A 593 -26.19 17.63 -22.01
N THR A 594 -26.45 18.10 -20.79
CA THR A 594 -25.41 18.52 -19.84
C THR A 594 -24.96 17.41 -18.90
N PHE A 595 -25.70 16.28 -18.86
CA PHE A 595 -25.35 15.11 -18.06
C PHE A 595 -24.56 14.12 -18.92
N THR A 596 -23.28 13.95 -18.61
CA THR A 596 -22.37 13.08 -19.39
C THR A 596 -22.12 11.76 -18.66
N GLU A 597 -21.50 10.78 -19.32
CA GLU A 597 -21.05 9.54 -18.65
C GLU A 597 -20.13 9.82 -17.46
N GLN A 598 -19.44 10.97 -17.42
CA GLN A 598 -18.62 11.37 -16.25
C GLN A 598 -19.46 11.82 -15.05
N SER A 599 -20.74 12.12 -15.26
CA SER A 599 -21.67 12.58 -14.23
C SER A 599 -22.32 11.44 -13.45
N THR A 600 -22.18 10.18 -13.87
CA THR A 600 -22.74 9.00 -13.20
C THR A 600 -22.01 8.69 -11.89
N GLN A 601 -22.70 8.07 -10.94
CA GLN A 601 -22.13 7.68 -9.66
C GLN A 601 -21.03 6.62 -9.85
N GLU A 602 -21.24 5.69 -10.79
CA GLU A 602 -20.28 4.67 -11.17
C GLU A 602 -19.00 5.30 -11.74
N ALA A 603 -19.13 6.30 -12.63
CA ALA A 603 -17.99 7.05 -13.14
C ALA A 603 -17.29 7.93 -12.10
N GLN A 604 -18.02 8.42 -11.09
CA GLN A 604 -17.46 9.22 -9.99
C GLN A 604 -16.76 8.34 -8.94
N GLN A 605 -17.16 7.07 -8.82
CA GLN A 605 -16.55 6.07 -7.96
C GLN A 605 -15.48 5.23 -8.67
N ASP A 606 -15.33 5.41 -9.98
CA ASP A 606 -14.33 4.75 -10.80
C ASP A 606 -12.92 5.12 -10.32
N TRP A 607 -12.24 4.14 -9.73
CA TRP A 607 -10.87 4.28 -9.25
C TRP A 607 -9.91 4.67 -10.38
N THR A 608 -10.23 4.33 -11.64
CA THR A 608 -9.42 4.69 -12.81
C THR A 608 -9.46 6.18 -13.16
N LYS A 609 -10.30 6.98 -12.51
CA LYS A 609 -10.32 8.46 -12.67
C LYS A 609 -9.71 9.17 -11.47
N SER A 610 -9.44 8.45 -10.39
CA SER A 610 -8.89 9.01 -9.17
C SER A 610 -7.38 9.19 -9.28
N VAL A 611 -6.93 10.44 -9.33
CA VAL A 611 -5.49 10.77 -9.23
C VAL A 611 -4.92 10.26 -7.91
N LEU A 612 -5.71 10.27 -6.83
CA LEU A 612 -5.28 9.73 -5.55
C LEU A 612 -5.05 8.22 -5.62
N HIS A 613 -5.88 7.49 -6.37
CA HIS A 613 -5.64 6.07 -6.63
C HIS A 613 -4.35 5.87 -7.42
N SER A 614 -4.17 6.57 -8.54
CA SER A 614 -2.94 6.52 -9.35
C SER A 614 -1.70 6.84 -8.52
N PHE A 615 -1.80 7.84 -7.65
CA PHE A 615 -0.72 8.25 -6.75
C PHE A 615 -0.38 7.18 -5.70
N LEU A 616 -1.38 6.55 -5.08
CA LEU A 616 -1.18 5.60 -3.98
C LEU A 616 -0.95 4.15 -4.45
N ARG A 617 -1.53 3.77 -5.58
CA ARG A 617 -1.71 2.37 -6.05
C ARG A 617 -1.26 2.14 -7.50
N GLY A 618 -0.78 3.19 -8.18
CA GLY A 618 -0.40 3.10 -9.59
C GLY A 618 -1.60 2.85 -10.51
N PRO A 619 -1.36 2.35 -11.73
CA PRO A 619 -2.41 2.10 -12.73
C PRO A 619 -3.20 0.79 -12.51
N TRP A 620 -3.03 0.12 -11.36
CA TRP A 620 -3.60 -1.21 -11.10
C TRP A 620 -4.78 -1.15 -10.11
N PRO A 621 -5.76 -2.07 -10.20
CA PRO A 621 -6.80 -2.20 -9.18
C PRO A 621 -6.19 -2.59 -7.85
N PHE A 622 -6.80 -2.16 -6.73
CA PHE A 622 -6.30 -2.43 -5.38
C PHE A 622 -7.28 -3.33 -4.61
N ASP A 623 -6.77 -4.40 -4.02
CA ASP A 623 -7.51 -5.28 -3.11
C ASP A 623 -7.14 -4.97 -1.63
N PRO A 624 -8.06 -4.36 -0.86
CA PRO A 624 -7.83 -4.05 0.56
C PRO A 624 -7.69 -5.28 1.46
N GLU A 625 -8.16 -6.46 1.04
CA GLU A 625 -8.10 -7.69 1.85
C GLU A 625 -6.75 -8.42 1.70
N SER A 626 -6.09 -8.20 0.55
CA SER A 626 -4.78 -8.78 0.24
C SER A 626 -3.66 -8.21 1.12
N GLN A 627 -3.11 -9.06 1.99
CA GLN A 627 -1.93 -8.70 2.79
C GLN A 627 -0.73 -8.34 1.93
N ARG A 628 -0.60 -8.95 0.75
CA ARG A 628 0.46 -8.64 -0.20
C ARG A 628 0.37 -7.19 -0.65
N GLU A 629 -0.82 -6.74 -1.05
CA GLU A 629 -1.07 -5.39 -1.57
C GLU A 629 -1.03 -4.32 -0.48
N LEU A 630 -1.47 -4.65 0.74
CA LEU A 630 -1.32 -3.76 1.89
C LEU A 630 0.14 -3.46 2.24
N ASN A 631 1.07 -4.34 1.86
CA ASN A 631 2.51 -4.20 2.04
C ASN A 631 3.24 -3.75 0.75
N GLN A 632 2.53 -3.09 -0.16
CA GLN A 632 3.09 -2.48 -1.36
C GLN A 632 3.19 -0.95 -1.23
N ILE A 633 4.24 -0.41 -1.85
CA ILE A 633 4.51 1.02 -1.95
C ILE A 633 4.69 1.35 -3.42
N HIS A 634 4.11 2.46 -3.85
CA HIS A 634 4.25 2.98 -5.20
C HIS A 634 5.12 4.24 -5.15
N LEU A 635 6.28 4.17 -5.81
CA LEU A 635 7.17 5.31 -5.99
C LEU A 635 6.92 5.93 -7.36
N ASN A 636 6.37 7.15 -7.37
CA ASN A 636 6.05 7.88 -8.59
C ASN A 636 6.67 9.28 -8.55
N VAL A 637 5.94 10.31 -8.11
CA VAL A 637 6.41 11.71 -8.12
C VAL A 637 7.67 11.90 -7.25
N GLU A 638 7.86 11.05 -6.23
CA GLU A 638 9.02 11.09 -5.35
C GLU A 638 10.33 10.88 -6.11
N ARG A 639 10.29 10.12 -7.22
CA ARG A 639 11.46 9.78 -8.05
C ARG A 639 12.15 11.01 -8.63
N ILE A 640 11.37 12.03 -9.01
CA ILE A 640 11.89 13.30 -9.53
C ILE A 640 11.87 14.41 -8.48
N ARG A 641 10.95 14.36 -7.51
CA ARG A 641 10.80 15.40 -6.48
C ARG A 641 11.93 15.40 -5.45
N VAL A 642 12.36 14.23 -4.99
CA VAL A 642 13.41 14.12 -3.97
C VAL A 642 14.75 14.71 -4.45
N PRO A 643 15.26 14.36 -5.65
CA PRO A 643 16.53 14.89 -6.10
C PRO A 643 16.43 16.31 -6.68
N GLU A 644 15.23 16.84 -6.97
CA GLU A 644 15.02 18.23 -7.42
C GLU A 644 15.40 19.26 -6.35
N VAL A 645 15.35 18.89 -5.07
CA VAL A 645 15.62 19.81 -3.94
C VAL A 645 17.00 20.48 -4.05
N ILE A 646 17.98 19.85 -4.69
CA ILE A 646 19.30 20.47 -4.88
C ILE A 646 19.26 21.70 -5.82
N PHE A 647 18.31 21.72 -6.76
CA PHE A 647 18.04 22.84 -7.66
C PHE A 647 17.04 23.81 -7.04
N GLN A 648 16.05 23.29 -6.29
CA GLN A 648 15.01 24.08 -5.63
C GLN A 648 14.87 23.71 -4.13
N PRO A 649 15.76 24.21 -3.25
CA PRO A 649 15.77 23.83 -1.83
C PRO A 649 14.46 24.11 -1.08
N GLY A 650 13.69 25.12 -1.54
CA GLY A 650 12.37 25.46 -1.02
C GLY A 650 11.36 24.30 -1.05
N ILE A 651 11.50 23.30 -1.93
CA ILE A 651 10.64 22.10 -1.97
C ILE A 651 10.68 21.33 -0.64
N ALA A 652 11.83 21.32 0.03
CA ALA A 652 12.03 20.69 1.33
C ALA A 652 11.96 21.69 2.50
N GLY A 653 11.63 22.96 2.23
CA GLY A 653 11.59 24.03 3.23
C GLY A 653 12.96 24.50 3.70
N ILE A 654 14.01 24.33 2.87
CA ILE A 654 15.35 24.80 3.18
C ILE A 654 15.51 26.22 2.64
N ASP A 655 15.86 27.15 3.53
CA ASP A 655 16.09 28.57 3.23
C ASP A 655 17.55 28.80 2.77
N GLN A 656 17.91 28.15 1.66
CA GLN A 656 19.21 28.30 0.98
C GLN A 656 18.97 28.37 -0.54
N ALA A 657 19.90 29.01 -1.25
CA ALA A 657 19.90 29.06 -2.71
C ALA A 657 20.14 27.67 -3.32
N GLY A 658 19.60 27.44 -4.52
CA GLY A 658 19.87 26.22 -5.29
C GLY A 658 21.28 26.22 -5.88
N ILE A 659 21.78 25.05 -6.33
CA ILE A 659 23.16 24.95 -6.84
C ILE A 659 23.45 25.84 -8.06
N VAL A 660 22.42 26.14 -8.87
CA VAL A 660 22.55 27.00 -10.05
C VAL A 660 22.79 28.44 -9.63
N GLU A 661 21.95 28.95 -8.73
CA GLU A 661 22.07 30.31 -8.18
C GLU A 661 23.40 30.49 -7.42
N ILE A 662 23.83 29.48 -6.64
CA ILE A 662 25.12 29.53 -5.96
C ILE A 662 26.28 29.60 -6.98
N ALA A 663 26.24 28.78 -8.02
CA ALA A 663 27.27 28.78 -9.06
C ALA A 663 27.28 30.11 -9.83
N GLU A 664 26.11 30.64 -10.18
CA GLU A 664 25.96 31.94 -10.82
C GLU A 664 26.53 33.06 -9.96
N ASP A 665 26.18 33.13 -8.67
CA ASP A 665 26.67 34.13 -7.72
C ASP A 665 28.21 34.11 -7.61
N ILE A 666 28.79 32.91 -7.42
CA ILE A 666 30.24 32.74 -7.34
C ILE A 666 30.93 33.28 -8.60
N ILE A 667 30.40 32.96 -9.78
CA ILE A 667 31.05 33.26 -11.06
C ILE A 667 30.83 34.71 -11.48
N THR A 668 29.60 35.20 -11.38
CA THR A 668 29.17 36.50 -11.95
C THR A 668 29.37 37.65 -10.98
N GLN A 669 29.18 37.43 -9.67
CA GLN A 669 29.26 38.50 -8.67
C GLN A 669 30.62 38.45 -7.96
N ARG A 670 30.90 37.34 -7.26
CA ARG A 670 32.08 37.22 -6.39
C ARG A 670 33.40 37.22 -7.14
N LEU A 671 33.43 36.62 -8.33
CA LEU A 671 34.62 36.52 -9.18
C LEU A 671 34.57 37.44 -10.41
N SER A 672 33.69 38.45 -10.40
CA SER A 672 33.55 39.45 -11.48
C SER A 672 34.87 40.11 -11.89
N GLY A 673 35.75 40.41 -10.92
CA GLY A 673 37.06 41.02 -11.16
C GLY A 673 38.20 40.05 -11.50
N SER A 674 37.94 38.73 -11.54
CA SER A 674 38.98 37.74 -11.82
C SER A 674 39.21 37.59 -13.31
N SER A 675 40.46 37.76 -13.76
CA SER A 675 40.86 37.50 -15.16
C SER A 675 40.70 36.03 -15.58
N ARG A 676 40.50 35.13 -14.61
CA ARG A 676 40.35 33.68 -14.79
C ARG A 676 38.89 33.21 -14.75
N ARG A 677 37.92 34.12 -14.59
CA ARG A 677 36.48 33.81 -14.49
C ARG A 677 36.01 32.94 -15.67
N ASP A 678 36.35 33.33 -16.88
CA ASP A 678 35.92 32.63 -18.09
C ASP A 678 36.61 31.26 -18.25
N ASP A 679 37.82 31.09 -17.69
CA ASP A 679 38.48 29.79 -17.64
C ASP A 679 37.79 28.84 -16.67
N MET A 680 37.19 29.35 -15.58
CA MET A 680 36.45 28.51 -14.64
C MET A 680 35.16 27.95 -15.24
N LEU A 681 34.49 28.73 -16.08
CA LEU A 681 33.28 28.29 -16.79
C LEU A 681 33.55 27.16 -17.80
N LYS A 682 34.78 27.06 -18.31
CA LYS A 682 35.20 25.97 -19.19
C LYS A 682 35.37 24.64 -18.44
N ASP A 683 35.46 24.66 -17.12
CA ASP A 683 35.68 23.46 -16.29
C ASP A 683 34.87 23.49 -14.99
N ILE A 684 33.56 23.27 -15.11
CA ILE A 684 32.70 22.94 -13.98
C ILE A 684 32.78 21.43 -13.76
N PHE A 685 33.44 21.03 -12.68
CA PHE A 685 33.78 19.64 -12.39
C PHE A 685 32.85 19.04 -11.34
N LEU A 686 32.16 17.96 -11.69
CA LEU A 686 31.22 17.27 -10.82
C LEU A 686 31.89 16.06 -10.14
N THR A 687 31.86 16.02 -8.81
CA THR A 687 32.34 14.89 -8.03
C THR A 687 31.44 14.58 -6.83
N GLY A 688 31.61 13.40 -6.23
CA GLY A 688 30.79 12.93 -5.12
C GLY A 688 29.60 12.07 -5.55
N GLY A 689 29.09 11.27 -4.60
CA GLY A 689 28.12 10.21 -4.87
C GLY A 689 26.72 10.68 -5.27
N TYR A 690 26.36 11.95 -5.03
CA TYR A 690 25.05 12.51 -5.43
C TYR A 690 24.98 12.77 -6.94
N THR A 691 26.12 13.11 -7.55
CA THR A 691 26.22 13.42 -9.00
C THR A 691 25.93 12.20 -9.90
N HIS A 692 25.72 11.01 -9.32
CA HIS A 692 25.36 9.79 -10.04
C HIS A 692 23.90 9.76 -10.49
N PHE A 693 23.03 10.66 -10.01
CA PHE A 693 21.68 10.74 -10.56
C PHE A 693 21.73 10.94 -12.07
N GLN A 694 20.90 10.18 -12.78
CA GLN A 694 20.71 10.34 -14.21
C GLN A 694 20.21 11.76 -14.51
N GLY A 695 20.74 12.39 -15.56
CA GLY A 695 20.33 13.72 -16.00
C GLY A 695 20.94 14.88 -15.19
N PHE A 696 21.72 14.61 -14.14
CA PHE A 696 22.28 15.67 -13.28
C PHE A 696 23.23 16.61 -14.04
N GLU A 697 24.10 16.06 -14.90
CA GLU A 697 25.08 16.85 -15.66
C GLU A 697 24.39 17.73 -16.70
N GLU A 698 23.45 17.15 -17.45
CA GLU A 698 22.67 17.80 -18.49
C GLU A 698 21.79 18.91 -17.90
N ARG A 699 21.10 18.64 -16.78
CA ARG A 699 20.26 19.61 -16.09
C ARG A 699 21.07 20.80 -15.63
N LEU A 700 22.19 20.56 -14.92
CA LEU A 700 23.04 21.64 -14.43
C LEU A 700 23.61 22.46 -15.59
N ARG A 701 24.06 21.82 -16.67
CA ARG A 701 24.57 22.52 -17.86
C ARG A 701 23.51 23.42 -18.49
N ASN A 702 22.28 22.92 -18.65
CA ASN A 702 21.19 23.66 -19.28
C ASN A 702 20.74 24.85 -18.43
N GLU A 703 20.58 24.66 -17.12
CA GLU A 703 20.20 25.72 -16.18
C GLU A 703 21.29 26.80 -16.09
N LEU A 704 22.56 26.41 -15.98
CA LEU A 704 23.68 27.36 -15.99
C LEU A 704 23.75 28.12 -17.31
N ARG A 705 23.52 27.46 -18.45
CA ARG A 705 23.49 28.13 -19.75
C ARG A 705 22.36 29.17 -19.84
N ALA A 706 21.23 28.96 -19.15
CA ALA A 706 20.11 29.88 -19.16
C ALA A 706 20.39 31.19 -18.38
N VAL A 707 21.22 31.13 -17.33
CA VAL A 707 21.54 32.29 -16.49
C VAL A 707 22.87 32.97 -16.84
N LEU A 708 23.77 32.28 -17.54
CA LEU A 708 25.08 32.80 -17.93
C LEU A 708 25.09 33.40 -19.36
N PRO A 709 26.04 34.33 -19.66
CA PRO A 709 26.19 34.88 -21.00
C PRO A 709 26.36 33.81 -22.10
N ALA A 710 25.61 33.98 -23.20
CA ALA A 710 25.50 32.98 -24.26
C ALA A 710 26.81 32.75 -25.05
N ASP A 711 27.68 33.75 -25.10
CA ASP A 711 28.94 33.77 -25.83
C ASP A 711 30.10 33.04 -25.10
N ILE A 712 29.96 32.80 -23.79
CA ILE A 712 31.00 32.13 -23.01
C ILE A 712 30.94 30.61 -23.19
N ALA A 713 32.09 29.98 -23.37
CA ALA A 713 32.22 28.53 -23.41
C ALA A 713 31.92 27.93 -22.02
N LEU A 714 30.89 27.09 -21.94
CA LEU A 714 30.49 26.37 -20.72
C LEU A 714 30.89 24.90 -20.85
N GLY A 715 31.81 24.45 -20.01
CA GLY A 715 32.21 23.05 -19.91
C GLY A 715 31.79 22.48 -18.58
N VAL A 716 30.75 21.64 -18.58
CA VAL A 716 30.38 20.83 -17.41
C VAL A 716 30.84 19.41 -17.68
N ARG A 717 31.60 18.81 -16.76
CA ARG A 717 32.05 17.42 -16.86
C ARG A 717 32.01 16.72 -15.52
N LYS A 718 31.79 15.41 -15.55
CA LYS A 718 31.83 14.53 -14.38
C LYS A 718 33.20 13.90 -14.19
N ALA A 719 33.57 13.63 -12.94
CA ALA A 719 34.72 12.80 -12.61
C ALA A 719 34.61 11.42 -13.29
N LYS A 720 35.76 10.81 -13.62
CA LYS A 720 35.79 9.47 -14.23
C LYS A 720 35.16 8.41 -13.33
N ASP A 721 35.42 8.51 -12.03
CA ASP A 721 34.82 7.67 -11.00
C ASP A 721 34.52 8.52 -9.76
N PRO A 722 33.36 9.21 -9.72
CA PRO A 722 33.05 10.20 -8.67
C PRO A 722 32.99 9.62 -7.24
N ILE A 723 33.01 8.29 -7.09
CA ILE A 723 32.99 7.60 -5.80
C ILE A 723 34.40 7.27 -5.32
N LEU A 724 35.31 6.87 -6.22
CA LEU A 724 36.67 6.42 -5.86
C LEU A 724 37.77 7.43 -6.18
N ASP A 725 37.53 8.44 -7.01
CA ASP A 725 38.57 9.38 -7.46
C ASP A 725 39.11 10.26 -6.32
N ALA A 726 38.35 10.50 -5.26
CA ALA A 726 38.86 11.17 -4.06
C ALA A 726 40.01 10.36 -3.42
N TRP A 727 39.77 9.07 -3.16
CA TRP A 727 40.78 8.17 -2.62
C TRP A 727 41.96 7.98 -3.58
N ARG A 728 41.70 7.80 -4.89
CA ARG A 728 42.77 7.65 -5.90
C ARG A 728 43.63 8.91 -6.00
N GLY A 729 43.01 10.10 -5.96
CA GLY A 729 43.73 11.36 -5.98
C GLY A 729 44.60 11.56 -4.75
N ALA A 730 44.10 11.18 -3.57
CA ALA A 730 44.89 11.20 -2.34
C ALA A 730 46.07 10.21 -2.42
N ALA A 731 45.86 9.02 -2.97
CA ALA A 731 46.92 8.02 -3.18
C ALA A 731 47.99 8.49 -4.17
N GLU A 732 47.59 9.04 -5.33
CA GLU A 732 48.52 9.61 -6.30
C GLU A 732 49.29 10.80 -5.72
N TRP A 733 48.62 11.64 -4.94
CA TRP A 733 49.28 12.76 -4.26
C TRP A 733 50.28 12.27 -3.21
N ALA A 734 49.92 11.28 -2.39
CA ALA A 734 50.80 10.72 -1.35
C ALA A 734 52.08 10.08 -1.93
N ALA A 735 51.97 9.48 -3.12
CA ALA A 735 53.09 8.86 -3.83
C ALA A 735 54.11 9.88 -4.40
N LYS A 736 53.75 11.17 -4.55
CA LYS A 736 54.65 12.20 -5.09
C LYS A 736 55.72 12.59 -4.06
N PRO A 737 57.02 12.61 -4.42
CA PRO A 737 58.08 13.04 -3.51
C PRO A 737 57.88 14.46 -2.97
N THR A 738 57.34 15.37 -3.79
CA THR A 738 57.05 16.75 -3.40
C THR A 738 56.01 16.86 -2.29
N SER A 739 55.10 15.89 -2.18
CA SER A 739 54.04 15.91 -1.17
C SER A 739 54.59 15.68 0.24
N ARG A 740 55.75 15.04 0.37
CA ARG A 740 56.39 14.73 1.67
C ARG A 740 56.65 15.95 2.52
N GLN A 741 56.93 17.09 1.89
CA GLN A 741 57.10 18.35 2.61
C GLN A 741 55.83 18.81 3.33
N SER A 742 54.66 18.29 2.93
CA SER A 742 53.34 18.65 3.49
C SER A 742 52.91 17.71 4.62
N PHE A 743 53.70 16.70 4.96
CA PHE A 743 53.41 15.81 6.10
C PHE A 743 53.95 16.45 7.38
N VAL A 744 53.12 16.51 8.41
CA VAL A 744 53.55 16.83 9.78
C VAL A 744 54.18 15.57 10.37
N THR A 745 55.44 15.66 10.77
CA THR A 745 56.13 14.56 11.45
C THR A 745 55.76 14.51 12.92
N ARG A 746 55.92 13.34 13.56
CA ARG A 746 55.67 13.18 15.00
C ARG A 746 56.53 14.12 15.85
N ALA A 747 57.77 14.38 15.45
CA ALA A 747 58.64 15.33 16.13
C ALA A 747 58.10 16.77 16.02
N GLU A 748 57.66 17.20 14.83
CA GLU A 748 57.03 18.51 14.65
C GLU A 748 55.73 18.64 15.42
N TYR A 749 54.92 17.57 15.51
CA TYR A 749 53.71 17.54 16.31
C TYR A 749 54.01 17.72 17.81
N HIS A 750 55.03 17.04 18.36
CA HIS A 750 55.42 17.22 19.76
C HIS A 750 55.99 18.61 20.05
N GLU A 751 56.62 19.26 19.07
CA GLU A 751 57.18 20.61 19.21
C GLU A 751 56.12 21.71 19.04
N LYS A 752 55.25 21.59 18.03
CA LYS A 752 54.31 22.65 17.59
C LYS A 752 52.89 22.43 18.07
N GLY A 753 52.58 21.26 18.61
CA GLY A 753 51.28 20.88 19.13
C GLY A 753 50.30 20.34 18.09
N ALA A 754 49.14 19.91 18.57
CA ALA A 754 48.12 19.22 17.80
C ALA A 754 47.35 20.10 16.80
N ASP A 755 47.44 21.43 16.94
CA ASP A 755 46.81 22.38 16.03
C ASP A 755 47.66 22.68 14.78
N TYR A 756 48.93 22.24 14.78
CA TYR A 756 49.85 22.54 13.71
C TYR A 756 49.59 21.69 12.45
N ILE A 757 49.46 22.37 11.31
CA ILE A 757 49.37 21.75 9.99
C ILE A 757 50.39 22.35 9.04
N LYS A 758 50.77 21.59 8.02
CA LYS A 758 51.50 22.13 6.87
C LYS A 758 50.51 22.43 5.76
N GLU A 759 50.44 23.70 5.38
CA GLU A 759 49.57 24.12 4.30
C GLU A 759 50.02 23.54 2.96
N HIS A 760 49.06 23.06 2.18
CA HIS A 760 49.22 22.70 0.79
C HIS A 760 47.91 22.95 0.04
N ASN A 761 47.98 23.03 -1.29
CA ASN A 761 46.83 23.42 -2.13
C ASN A 761 45.65 22.44 -2.13
N LEU A 762 45.78 21.28 -1.49
CA LEU A 762 44.73 20.26 -1.44
C LEU A 762 44.18 20.07 -0.02
N GLY A 763 44.65 20.81 0.97
CA GLY A 763 44.16 20.80 2.35
C GLY A 763 43.44 22.09 2.70
N ASN A 764 42.81 22.13 3.87
CA ASN A 764 42.26 23.38 4.40
C ASN A 764 43.39 24.37 4.73
N ALA A 765 43.09 25.67 4.67
CA ALA A 765 44.01 26.71 5.13
C ALA A 765 44.24 26.62 6.65
N ALA A 766 45.42 27.05 7.12
CA ALA A 766 45.63 27.33 8.53
C ALA A 766 44.88 28.62 8.86
N PHE A 767 44.06 28.58 9.92
CA PHE A 767 43.29 29.74 10.38
C PHE A 767 44.06 30.58 11.38
#